data_AF-F8AZI9-F1
#
_entry.id   AF-F8AZI9-F1
#
_cell.length_a   1.000
_cell.length_b   1.000
_cell.length_c   1.000
_cell.angle_alpha   90.00
_cell.angle_beta   90.00
_cell.angle_gamma   90.00
#
_symmetry.space_group_name_H-M   'P 1'
#
loop_
_entity.id
_entity.type
_entity.pdbx_description
1 polymer ?
#
loop_
_entity_poly.entity_id
_entity_poly.type
_entity_poly.pdbx_seq_one_letter_code
_entity_poly.pdbx_strand_id
1 'polypeptide(L)'
;MSVDTGTPSDAPPSEQAPKQALPVVTQPAAALAAGPPPPGGHRMVVVGGGLAGLSAALTAADIGADVTLLEARPRLGGATASFARDGLWVDTGQHVFMRCCTAYRGFLRRLGVEHLTTLQQRLDVPVLLADSGTNARLRRTRIPWPAPLHLTPALLGYRAFPFGQRLRAALAAYQLGRLDPSRPEVDGVSFGSWLARRGQSPATIEALWELLTVATLNAPADAASLGLAAKVVRTGLLERADAGDIGWAEVPLQRLHGEAAASELADVGADVRTSVKVRTIDRTATGWRVVTDSGTLDADSVVLAVPPPAAAALLPAGAVADPKRFVDLGSSPIVNVHMIYDRPVLRGPFLAVVGSPVQWVFDRTASSGIAESVADHPERAGAQYLAISLSAADDWIDRPAGEIRDIFVEEMRRLLPAARDAEAIEVFVTRERTATFRQAPGTRALRPGPATELPGLAVAGAWTDTDWPATMEGAVRSGLAAAKVALGGWRPRPPSPGPARRLLPVVVTSGGTPAQLGGCGSSPASPCKTSQSSRTPETKVPGERPSSSSPPGSSAPGPTGAPSAPPPPAASPQPSPPSTPPTPPSSPAPPAPPVPPTSLAPPALPSEQAPSTEQALPTEQAPLPAPTSAPTSAAASTAAPGATPNATSISTASPTGGFPA
;
A
#
# COMPACT_ATOMS: atom_id res chain seq x y z
N MET A 1 55.98 -42.95 -48.50
CA MET A 1 56.69 -41.71 -48.10
C MET A 1 55.78 -40.54 -48.44
N SER A 2 55.56 -39.47 -47.66
CA SER A 2 55.85 -39.14 -46.24
C SER A 2 55.25 -37.73 -45.98
N VAL A 3 54.51 -37.39 -44.91
CA VAL A 3 53.96 -38.13 -43.75
C VAL A 3 52.58 -37.51 -43.37
N ASP A 4 51.77 -38.23 -42.59
CA ASP A 4 50.71 -37.74 -41.68
C ASP A 4 51.08 -36.47 -40.86
N THR A 5 50.17 -35.69 -40.27
CA THR A 5 48.72 -35.39 -40.45
C THR A 5 48.43 -34.08 -39.68
N GLY A 6 47.41 -33.29 -40.04
CA GLY A 6 47.01 -32.14 -39.21
C GLY A 6 46.05 -31.14 -39.86
N THR A 7 44.77 -31.21 -39.49
CA THR A 7 43.73 -30.22 -39.84
C THR A 7 43.21 -29.47 -38.61
N PRO A 8 43.35 -28.13 -38.54
CA PRO A 8 42.51 -27.29 -37.69
C PRO A 8 41.08 -27.19 -38.25
N SER A 9 40.11 -26.83 -37.41
CA SER A 9 38.69 -26.69 -37.76
C SER A 9 38.22 -25.24 -37.59
N ASP A 10 37.55 -24.68 -38.59
CA ASP A 10 37.00 -23.31 -38.58
C ASP A 10 35.47 -23.31 -38.33
N ALA A 11 35.06 -23.02 -37.09
CA ALA A 11 33.75 -22.44 -36.74
C ALA A 11 33.76 -21.94 -35.27
N PRO A 12 33.24 -20.74 -34.97
CA PRO A 12 33.30 -20.17 -33.62
C PRO A 12 32.06 -20.51 -32.75
N PRO A 13 32.23 -20.85 -31.46
CA PRO A 13 31.16 -20.86 -30.47
C PRO A 13 31.00 -19.49 -29.78
N SER A 14 29.81 -19.22 -29.26
CA SER A 14 29.46 -18.00 -28.52
C SER A 14 29.55 -18.20 -27.01
N GLU A 15 30.24 -17.30 -26.29
CA GLU A 15 30.15 -17.22 -24.83
C GLU A 15 30.32 -15.76 -24.34
N GLN A 16 29.41 -15.31 -23.49
CA GLN A 16 29.61 -14.17 -22.58
C GLN A 16 29.08 -14.54 -21.21
N ALA A 17 29.96 -14.52 -20.21
CA ALA A 17 29.70 -15.05 -18.88
C ALA A 17 28.62 -14.24 -18.11
N PRO A 18 27.87 -14.89 -17.21
CA PRO A 18 26.88 -14.20 -16.38
C PRO A 18 27.52 -13.18 -15.44
N LYS A 19 26.89 -12.01 -15.30
CA LYS A 19 27.28 -11.00 -14.30
C LYS A 19 27.00 -11.56 -12.90
N GLN A 20 28.03 -11.67 -12.08
CA GLN A 20 27.94 -12.18 -10.72
C GLN A 20 27.01 -11.30 -9.85
N ALA A 21 26.25 -11.93 -8.97
CA ALA A 21 25.45 -11.23 -7.98
C ALA A 21 26.35 -10.52 -6.96
N LEU A 22 25.96 -9.32 -6.52
CA LEU A 22 26.62 -8.62 -5.43
C LEU A 22 26.34 -9.34 -4.10
N PRO A 23 27.34 -9.61 -3.25
CA PRO A 23 27.15 -10.31 -2.00
C PRO A 23 26.37 -9.45 -0.99
N VAL A 24 25.33 -10.03 -0.38
CA VAL A 24 24.58 -9.40 0.71
C VAL A 24 25.43 -9.44 1.98
N VAL A 25 26.04 -8.30 2.34
CA VAL A 25 26.87 -8.18 3.54
C VAL A 25 26.01 -7.86 4.76
N THR A 26 25.47 -8.89 5.41
CA THR A 26 24.90 -8.78 6.76
C THR A 26 26.03 -8.80 7.80
N GLN A 27 26.48 -7.62 8.27
CA GLN A 27 27.28 -7.56 9.50
C GLN A 27 26.37 -7.48 10.75
N PRO A 28 26.71 -8.19 11.84
CA PRO A 28 26.04 -8.00 13.13
C PRO A 28 26.41 -6.64 13.74
N ALA A 29 25.56 -6.14 14.63
CA ALA A 29 25.72 -4.81 15.23
C ALA A 29 26.92 -4.70 16.18
N ALA A 30 28.09 -4.41 15.64
CA ALA A 30 29.22 -3.87 16.40
C ALA A 30 29.02 -2.37 16.64
N ALA A 31 29.18 -1.93 17.89
CA ALA A 31 28.95 -0.54 18.27
C ALA A 31 30.10 0.38 17.80
N LEU A 32 30.06 0.79 16.53
CA LEU A 32 30.79 1.97 16.07
C LEU A 32 30.22 3.19 16.77
N ALA A 33 30.94 3.67 17.79
CA ALA A 33 30.65 4.95 18.43
C ALA A 33 30.85 6.07 17.40
N ALA A 34 29.76 6.53 16.80
CA ALA A 34 29.77 7.65 15.87
C ALA A 34 30.43 8.86 16.54
N GLY A 35 31.46 9.42 15.90
CA GLY A 35 32.05 10.68 16.34
C GLY A 35 30.99 11.79 16.34
N PRO A 36 31.14 12.83 17.18
CA PRO A 36 30.16 13.92 17.25
C PRO A 36 29.96 14.53 15.85
N PRO A 37 28.71 14.73 15.40
CA PRO A 37 28.42 15.22 14.05
C PRO A 37 29.02 16.62 13.81
N PRO A 38 29.31 16.98 12.56
CA PRO A 38 30.00 18.23 12.22
C PRO A 38 29.23 19.45 12.78
N PRO A 39 29.90 20.34 13.55
CA PRO A 39 29.21 21.37 14.32
C PRO A 39 28.51 22.41 13.42
N GLY A 40 27.17 22.37 13.41
CA GLY A 40 26.32 23.35 12.74
C GLY A 40 25.21 22.79 11.84
N GLY A 41 25.00 21.47 11.78
CA GLY A 41 23.78 20.86 11.24
C GLY A 41 22.62 20.92 12.24
N HIS A 42 21.38 20.95 11.75
CA HIS A 42 20.16 20.79 12.57
C HIS A 42 19.79 19.32 12.62
N ARG A 43 19.68 18.74 13.82
CA ARG A 43 19.47 17.30 14.02
C ARG A 43 17.99 16.95 14.02
N MET A 44 17.61 16.02 13.16
CA MET A 44 16.26 15.47 13.08
C MET A 44 16.29 13.97 13.39
N VAL A 45 15.46 13.54 14.35
CA VAL A 45 15.13 12.12 14.49
C VAL A 45 13.80 11.83 13.78
N VAL A 46 13.78 10.84 12.90
CA VAL A 46 12.58 10.34 12.24
C VAL A 46 12.22 8.98 12.82
N VAL A 47 11.02 8.86 13.40
CA VAL A 47 10.54 7.64 14.05
C VAL A 47 9.58 6.92 13.12
N GLY A 48 9.99 5.77 12.57
CA GLY A 48 9.24 4.94 11.64
C GLY A 48 9.84 4.94 10.22
N GLY A 49 10.22 3.77 9.73
CA GLY A 49 10.84 3.52 8.42
C GLY A 49 9.85 3.20 7.28
N GLY A 50 8.57 3.53 7.43
CA GLY A 50 7.58 3.48 6.34
C GLY A 50 7.72 4.67 5.38
N LEU A 51 7.04 4.64 4.22
CA LEU A 51 7.13 5.68 3.17
C LEU A 51 7.03 7.13 3.67
N ALA A 52 6.23 7.39 4.71
CA ALA A 52 6.13 8.71 5.32
C ALA A 52 7.43 9.16 6.01
N GLY A 53 8.06 8.28 6.80
CA GLY A 53 9.34 8.58 7.45
C GLY A 53 10.51 8.58 6.47
N LEU A 54 10.54 7.64 5.51
CA LEU A 54 11.54 7.63 4.44
C LEU A 54 11.48 8.93 3.62
N SER A 55 10.28 9.40 3.29
CA SER A 55 10.10 10.68 2.60
C SER A 55 10.44 11.89 3.48
N ALA A 56 10.21 11.84 4.79
CA ALA A 56 10.60 12.91 5.70
C ALA A 56 12.13 13.01 5.83
N ALA A 57 12.80 11.87 6.07
CA ALA A 57 14.24 11.77 6.21
C ALA A 57 14.99 12.25 4.94
N LEU A 58 14.58 11.77 3.76
CA LEU A 58 15.16 12.25 2.49
C LEU A 58 14.89 13.74 2.25
N THR A 59 13.71 14.27 2.62
CA THR A 59 13.43 15.71 2.51
C THR A 59 14.31 16.55 3.43
N ALA A 60 14.59 16.06 4.65
CA ALA A 60 15.44 16.72 5.62
C ALA A 60 16.93 16.70 5.17
N ALA A 61 17.43 15.55 4.72
CA ALA A 61 18.79 15.39 4.22
C ALA A 61 19.04 16.13 2.88
N ASP A 62 18.03 16.20 1.99
CA ASP A 62 18.10 17.01 0.76
C ASP A 62 18.34 18.49 1.07
N ILE A 63 17.78 19.02 2.18
CA ILE A 63 18.05 20.39 2.67
C ILE A 63 19.25 20.49 3.64
N GLY A 64 19.96 19.40 3.91
CA GLY A 64 21.19 19.39 4.72
C GLY A 64 21.01 19.35 6.24
N ALA A 65 19.86 18.87 6.73
CA ALA A 65 19.73 18.46 8.13
C ALA A 65 20.61 17.22 8.41
N ASP A 66 21.03 17.06 9.67
CA ASP A 66 21.62 15.83 10.18
C ASP A 66 20.47 14.89 10.59
N VAL A 67 20.39 13.67 10.04
CA VAL A 67 19.19 12.84 10.11
C VAL A 67 19.48 11.46 10.67
N THR A 68 18.78 11.10 11.75
CA THR A 68 18.72 9.71 12.24
C THR A 68 17.31 9.15 12.03
N LEU A 69 17.16 8.07 11.27
CA LEU A 69 15.91 7.33 11.13
C LEU A 69 15.94 6.08 12.02
N LEU A 70 14.88 5.91 12.82
CA LEU A 70 14.70 4.78 13.75
C LEU A 70 13.50 3.93 13.31
N GLU A 71 13.70 2.64 13.09
CA GLU A 71 12.64 1.68 12.74
C GLU A 71 12.67 0.48 13.69
N ALA A 72 11.51 0.10 14.22
CA ALA A 72 11.38 -0.96 15.23
C ALA A 72 11.45 -2.38 14.64
N ARG A 73 11.20 -2.54 13.33
CA ARG A 73 11.36 -3.79 12.58
C ARG A 73 12.81 -3.91 12.05
N PRO A 74 13.29 -5.11 11.72
CA PRO A 74 14.61 -5.31 11.06
C PRO A 74 14.65 -4.87 9.59
N ARG A 75 13.64 -4.15 9.09
CA ARG A 75 13.56 -3.70 7.68
C ARG A 75 12.71 -2.44 7.52
N LEU A 76 13.10 -1.59 6.57
CA LEU A 76 12.36 -0.41 6.12
C LEU A 76 11.17 -0.80 5.21
N GLY A 77 10.32 0.17 4.87
CA GLY A 77 9.14 0.02 4.01
C GLY A 77 7.81 0.04 4.79
N GLY A 78 7.81 -0.39 6.06
CA GLY A 78 6.63 -0.33 6.93
C GLY A 78 5.48 -1.21 6.45
N ALA A 79 4.42 -0.59 5.92
CA ALA A 79 3.26 -1.27 5.32
C ALA A 79 3.45 -1.60 3.83
N THR A 80 4.45 -1.02 3.16
CA THR A 80 4.70 -1.21 1.72
C THR A 80 5.95 -2.06 1.52
N ALA A 81 5.98 -3.22 2.18
CA ALA A 81 7.15 -4.09 2.29
C ALA A 81 6.83 -5.53 1.86
N SER A 82 7.89 -6.30 1.58
CA SER A 82 7.82 -7.73 1.29
C SER A 82 8.56 -8.54 2.36
N PHE A 83 8.36 -9.86 2.37
CA PHE A 83 9.10 -10.82 3.16
C PHE A 83 9.38 -12.08 2.35
N ALA A 84 10.47 -12.79 2.68
CA ALA A 84 10.80 -14.05 2.05
C ALA A 84 9.98 -15.20 2.67
N ARG A 85 9.52 -16.12 1.82
CA ARG A 85 8.87 -17.39 2.16
C ARG A 85 9.26 -18.41 1.11
N ASP A 86 9.93 -19.49 1.50
CA ASP A 86 10.12 -20.69 0.67
C ASP A 86 10.62 -20.37 -0.76
N GLY A 87 11.71 -19.59 -0.86
CA GLY A 87 12.29 -19.09 -2.12
C GLY A 87 11.61 -17.87 -2.76
N LEU A 88 10.43 -17.46 -2.28
CA LEU A 88 9.58 -16.42 -2.89
C LEU A 88 9.53 -15.13 -2.06
N TRP A 89 9.20 -14.03 -2.75
CA TRP A 89 8.85 -12.74 -2.15
C TRP A 89 7.34 -12.53 -2.08
N VAL A 90 6.84 -12.48 -0.85
CA VAL A 90 5.43 -12.21 -0.53
C VAL A 90 5.31 -10.76 -0.07
N ASP A 91 4.38 -10.00 -0.66
CA ASP A 91 4.08 -8.65 -0.19
C ASP A 91 3.10 -8.72 1.00
N THR A 92 3.25 -7.78 1.93
CA THR A 92 2.30 -7.53 3.04
C THR A 92 0.86 -7.41 2.53
N GLY A 93 0.66 -6.67 1.44
CA GLY A 93 -0.52 -6.78 0.58
C GLY A 93 -0.23 -6.27 -0.83
N GLN A 94 -1.14 -6.53 -1.79
CA GLN A 94 -0.95 -6.02 -3.14
C GLN A 94 -1.00 -4.49 -3.17
N HIS A 95 0.05 -3.87 -3.72
CA HIS A 95 0.12 -2.42 -3.91
C HIS A 95 0.00 -2.05 -5.40
N VAL A 96 -0.78 -1.01 -5.67
CA VAL A 96 -0.91 -0.33 -6.97
C VAL A 96 -0.91 1.18 -6.76
N PHE A 97 -0.60 1.92 -7.82
CA PHE A 97 -0.69 3.39 -7.84
C PHE A 97 -1.37 3.88 -9.11
N MET A 98 -1.79 5.15 -9.12
CA MET A 98 -2.38 5.81 -10.27
C MET A 98 -1.41 6.88 -10.79
N ARG A 99 -1.50 7.27 -12.07
CA ARG A 99 -0.61 8.30 -12.64
C ARG A 99 -0.67 9.64 -11.87
N CYS A 100 -1.81 9.95 -11.25
CA CYS A 100 -2.01 11.13 -10.39
C CYS A 100 -1.31 11.07 -9.03
N CYS A 101 -0.71 9.93 -8.64
CA CYS A 101 0.16 9.80 -7.46
C CYS A 101 1.53 10.45 -7.73
N THR A 102 1.54 11.78 -7.87
CA THR A 102 2.70 12.56 -8.34
C THR A 102 3.82 12.66 -7.30
N ALA A 103 3.50 12.68 -6.01
CA ALA A 103 4.48 12.72 -4.94
C ALA A 103 5.16 11.35 -4.77
N TYR A 104 4.40 10.26 -4.73
CA TYR A 104 4.92 8.88 -4.68
C TYR A 104 5.79 8.56 -5.89
N ARG A 105 5.36 8.91 -7.11
CA ARG A 105 6.20 8.78 -8.31
C ARG A 105 7.42 9.71 -8.28
N GLY A 106 7.33 10.86 -7.59
CA GLY A 106 8.47 11.74 -7.30
C GLY A 106 9.49 11.08 -6.37
N PHE A 107 9.02 10.39 -5.33
CA PHE A 107 9.80 9.58 -4.41
C PHE A 107 10.49 8.40 -5.13
N LEU A 108 9.78 7.65 -5.99
CA LEU A 108 10.42 6.61 -6.82
C LEU A 108 11.50 7.17 -7.77
N ARG A 109 11.38 8.41 -8.26
CA ARG A 109 12.46 9.08 -9.01
C ARG A 109 13.61 9.56 -8.12
N ARG A 110 13.32 10.02 -6.90
CA ARG A 110 14.33 10.39 -5.89
C ARG A 110 15.17 9.18 -5.49
N LEU A 111 14.57 7.98 -5.48
CA LEU A 111 15.21 6.69 -5.25
C LEU A 111 15.79 6.03 -6.53
N GLY A 112 15.72 6.67 -7.69
CA GLY A 112 16.17 6.12 -8.98
C GLY A 112 15.33 4.97 -9.57
N VAL A 113 14.36 4.41 -8.84
CA VAL A 113 13.65 3.14 -9.14
C VAL A 113 12.26 3.26 -9.78
N GLU A 114 11.81 4.43 -10.26
CA GLU A 114 10.55 4.50 -11.07
C GLU A 114 10.59 3.55 -12.28
N HIS A 115 11.79 3.21 -12.78
CA HIS A 115 12.00 2.24 -13.86
C HIS A 115 11.74 0.78 -13.48
N LEU A 116 11.56 0.45 -12.20
CA LEU A 116 11.18 -0.89 -11.70
C LEU A 116 9.66 -1.02 -11.50
N THR A 117 8.87 -0.19 -12.20
CA THR A 117 7.41 -0.17 -12.15
C THR A 117 6.80 -0.09 -13.53
N THR A 118 5.77 -0.89 -13.80
CA THR A 118 4.93 -0.69 -14.98
C THR A 118 3.98 0.48 -14.73
N LEU A 119 3.69 1.29 -15.75
CA LEU A 119 2.60 2.25 -15.74
C LEU A 119 1.83 2.17 -17.07
N GLN A 120 0.53 1.93 -17.00
CA GLN A 120 -0.33 1.77 -18.17
C GLN A 120 -0.23 2.98 -19.12
N GLN A 121 -0.14 2.72 -20.43
CA GLN A 121 -0.19 3.78 -21.44
C GLN A 121 -1.58 4.46 -21.53
N ARG A 122 -2.63 3.76 -21.09
CA ARG A 122 -3.93 4.32 -20.73
C ARG A 122 -4.71 3.36 -19.81
N LEU A 123 -5.57 3.90 -18.94
CA LEU A 123 -6.50 3.15 -18.10
C LEU A 123 -7.18 2.03 -18.88
N ASP A 124 -6.96 0.81 -18.44
CA ASP A 124 -7.39 -0.42 -19.11
C ASP A 124 -7.61 -1.52 -18.05
N VAL A 125 -8.85 -1.62 -17.53
CA VAL A 125 -9.23 -2.59 -16.50
C VAL A 125 -10.15 -3.65 -17.10
N PRO A 126 -9.73 -4.93 -17.19
CA PRO A 126 -10.63 -6.04 -17.46
C PRO A 126 -11.47 -6.34 -16.21
N VAL A 127 -12.76 -6.66 -16.40
CA VAL A 127 -13.69 -6.99 -15.31
C VAL A 127 -14.48 -8.24 -15.69
N LEU A 128 -14.46 -9.26 -14.84
CA LEU A 128 -15.28 -10.47 -14.99
C LEU A 128 -16.56 -10.35 -14.13
N LEU A 129 -17.72 -10.57 -14.76
CA LEU A 129 -19.01 -10.64 -14.06
C LEU A 129 -19.28 -12.11 -13.72
N ALA A 130 -19.08 -12.49 -12.47
CA ALA A 130 -19.03 -13.88 -12.02
C ALA A 130 -20.32 -14.67 -12.31
N ASP A 131 -21.49 -14.04 -12.16
CA ASP A 131 -22.80 -14.68 -12.39
C ASP A 131 -23.05 -15.11 -13.84
N SER A 132 -22.33 -14.50 -14.79
CA SER A 132 -22.57 -14.68 -16.23
C SER A 132 -21.34 -15.07 -17.05
N GLY A 133 -20.16 -15.15 -16.43
CA GLY A 133 -18.88 -15.29 -17.12
C GLY A 133 -18.54 -14.13 -18.08
N THR A 134 -19.32 -13.05 -18.06
CA THR A 134 -19.19 -11.95 -19.04
C THR A 134 -17.94 -11.14 -18.76
N ASN A 135 -17.05 -11.08 -19.76
CA ASN A 135 -15.88 -10.22 -19.73
C ASN A 135 -16.28 -8.79 -20.15
N ALA A 136 -16.44 -7.91 -19.15
CA ALA A 136 -16.57 -6.47 -19.32
C ALA A 136 -15.18 -5.79 -19.25
N ARG A 137 -15.11 -4.50 -19.58
CA ARG A 137 -13.83 -3.76 -19.62
C ARG A 137 -14.04 -2.25 -19.48
N LEU A 138 -13.36 -1.62 -18.52
CA LEU A 138 -13.26 -0.17 -18.38
C LEU A 138 -11.97 0.30 -19.04
N ARG A 139 -12.07 0.77 -20.28
CA ARG A 139 -10.90 1.12 -21.12
C ARG A 139 -11.01 2.51 -21.73
N ARG A 140 -10.12 3.41 -21.31
CA ARG A 140 -10.00 4.77 -21.86
C ARG A 140 -9.85 4.75 -23.39
N THR A 141 -10.49 5.69 -24.08
CA THR A 141 -10.37 5.80 -25.54
C THR A 141 -8.94 6.21 -25.96
N ARG A 142 -8.57 5.90 -27.21
CA ARG A 142 -7.33 6.42 -27.83
C ARG A 142 -7.47 7.87 -28.31
N ILE A 143 -8.69 8.36 -28.51
CA ILE A 143 -8.96 9.72 -28.98
C ILE A 143 -8.63 10.70 -27.85
N PRO A 144 -7.89 11.79 -28.08
CA PRO A 144 -7.48 12.75 -27.04
C PRO A 144 -8.63 13.69 -26.62
N TRP A 145 -9.75 13.12 -26.18
CA TRP A 145 -10.85 13.88 -25.58
C TRP A 145 -10.40 14.46 -24.22
N PRO A 146 -10.86 15.68 -23.87
CA PRO A 146 -10.51 16.30 -22.60
C PRO A 146 -11.11 15.54 -21.41
N ALA A 147 -10.65 15.85 -20.21
CA ALA A 147 -11.31 15.43 -18.99
C ALA A 147 -12.58 16.28 -18.75
N PRO A 148 -13.71 15.70 -18.31
CA PRO A 148 -13.94 14.30 -17.96
C PRO A 148 -14.38 13.39 -19.14
N LEU A 149 -14.59 13.94 -20.34
CA LEU A 149 -15.20 13.22 -21.49
C LEU A 149 -14.42 11.98 -21.98
N HIS A 150 -13.11 11.91 -21.74
CA HIS A 150 -12.26 10.75 -22.10
C HIS A 150 -12.75 9.36 -21.61
N LEU A 151 -13.60 9.29 -20.58
CA LEU A 151 -14.21 8.04 -20.11
C LEU A 151 -15.61 7.77 -20.67
N THR A 152 -16.23 8.70 -21.40
CA THR A 152 -17.58 8.51 -21.96
C THR A 152 -17.69 7.25 -22.85
N PRO A 153 -16.76 6.94 -23.76
CA PRO A 153 -16.81 5.69 -24.53
C PRO A 153 -16.64 4.43 -23.67
N ALA A 154 -15.83 4.50 -22.60
CA ALA A 154 -15.68 3.40 -21.65
C ALA A 154 -16.99 3.13 -20.90
N LEU A 155 -17.56 4.14 -20.27
CA LEU A 155 -18.77 4.00 -19.45
C LEU A 155 -20.00 3.61 -20.28
N LEU A 156 -20.16 4.16 -21.50
CA LEU A 156 -21.27 3.77 -22.39
C LEU A 156 -21.10 2.32 -22.90
N GLY A 157 -19.87 1.89 -23.18
CA GLY A 157 -19.54 0.53 -23.61
C GLY A 157 -19.55 -0.52 -22.50
N TYR A 158 -19.48 -0.11 -21.22
CA TYR A 158 -19.32 -1.02 -20.09
C TYR A 158 -20.58 -1.85 -19.83
N ARG A 159 -20.49 -3.17 -20.05
CA ARG A 159 -21.65 -4.07 -20.10
C ARG A 159 -22.18 -4.53 -18.74
N ALA A 160 -21.55 -4.14 -17.63
CA ALA A 160 -21.87 -4.64 -16.29
C ALA A 160 -23.29 -4.30 -15.77
N PHE A 161 -23.91 -3.23 -16.28
CA PHE A 161 -25.26 -2.83 -15.87
C PHE A 161 -26.03 -2.15 -17.02
N PRO A 162 -27.37 -2.01 -16.93
CA PRO A 162 -28.20 -1.46 -17.99
C PRO A 162 -27.84 -0.01 -18.39
N PHE A 163 -28.16 0.35 -19.63
CA PHE A 163 -27.82 1.67 -20.21
C PHE A 163 -28.34 2.86 -19.37
N GLY A 164 -29.56 2.75 -18.82
CA GLY A 164 -30.10 3.79 -17.93
C GLY A 164 -29.24 4.04 -16.68
N GLN A 165 -28.61 3.00 -16.14
CA GLN A 165 -27.67 3.15 -15.02
C GLN A 165 -26.30 3.71 -15.45
N ARG A 166 -25.88 3.52 -16.71
CA ARG A 166 -24.70 4.22 -17.28
C ARG A 166 -24.90 5.73 -17.35
N LEU A 167 -26.12 6.17 -17.68
CA LEU A 167 -26.48 7.61 -17.65
C LEU A 167 -26.52 8.15 -16.21
N ARG A 168 -27.06 7.40 -15.25
CA ARG A 168 -27.01 7.80 -13.82
C ARG A 168 -25.59 7.83 -13.27
N ALA A 169 -24.73 6.89 -13.67
CA ALA A 169 -23.31 6.90 -13.33
C ALA A 169 -22.55 8.10 -13.93
N ALA A 170 -22.83 8.47 -15.19
CA ALA A 170 -22.26 9.66 -15.80
C ALA A 170 -22.68 10.94 -15.07
N LEU A 171 -23.96 11.05 -14.70
CA LEU A 171 -24.49 12.18 -13.92
C LEU A 171 -23.93 12.22 -12.49
N ALA A 172 -23.78 11.06 -11.83
CA ALA A 172 -23.16 10.95 -10.51
C ALA A 172 -21.68 11.38 -10.56
N ALA A 173 -20.90 10.89 -11.53
CA ALA A 173 -19.51 11.31 -11.74
C ALA A 173 -19.41 12.84 -11.96
N TYR A 174 -20.26 13.40 -12.81
CA TYR A 174 -20.34 14.85 -13.02
C TYR A 174 -20.63 15.62 -11.72
N GLN A 175 -21.54 15.13 -10.88
CA GLN A 175 -21.84 15.76 -9.59
C GLN A 175 -20.70 15.62 -8.57
N LEU A 176 -20.01 14.48 -8.52
CA LEU A 176 -18.80 14.30 -7.68
C LEU A 176 -17.70 15.29 -8.06
N GLY A 177 -17.50 15.53 -9.36
CA GLY A 177 -16.57 16.55 -9.87
C GLY A 177 -16.92 17.99 -9.47
N ARG A 178 -18.13 18.25 -8.97
CA ARG A 178 -18.58 19.55 -8.45
C ARG A 178 -18.67 19.61 -6.92
N LEU A 179 -18.34 18.53 -6.21
CA LEU A 179 -18.20 18.55 -4.76
C LEU A 179 -16.86 19.16 -4.35
N ASP A 180 -16.87 19.75 -3.16
CA ASP A 180 -15.70 20.20 -2.44
C ASP A 180 -15.35 19.15 -1.36
N PRO A 181 -14.34 18.28 -1.58
CA PRO A 181 -14.00 17.19 -0.66
C PRO A 181 -13.29 17.66 0.61
N SER A 182 -13.06 18.98 0.77
CA SER A 182 -12.53 19.55 2.02
C SER A 182 -13.60 19.80 3.08
N ARG A 183 -14.89 19.81 2.68
CA ARG A 183 -16.00 20.23 3.52
C ARG A 183 -16.45 19.16 4.53
N PRO A 184 -16.61 19.48 5.82
CA PRO A 184 -17.13 18.55 6.83
C PRO A 184 -18.51 17.98 6.48
N GLU A 185 -19.39 18.76 5.85
CA GLU A 185 -20.74 18.30 5.46
C GLU A 185 -20.71 17.33 4.26
N VAL A 186 -19.59 17.27 3.54
CA VAL A 186 -19.34 16.31 2.46
C VAL A 186 -18.62 15.07 3.00
N ASP A 187 -17.66 15.23 3.92
CA ASP A 187 -16.99 14.09 4.58
C ASP A 187 -17.94 13.31 5.49
N GLY A 188 -18.86 13.98 6.19
CA GLY A 188 -19.87 13.37 7.09
C GLY A 188 -20.98 12.55 6.41
N VAL A 189 -20.91 12.32 5.10
CA VAL A 189 -21.93 11.58 4.33
C VAL A 189 -21.37 10.26 3.81
N SER A 190 -22.13 9.18 4.00
CA SER A 190 -21.87 7.87 3.36
C SER A 190 -21.99 7.96 1.83
N PHE A 191 -20.96 7.50 1.12
CA PHE A 191 -20.88 7.54 -0.33
C PHE A 191 -21.95 6.66 -1.02
N GLY A 192 -22.16 5.43 -0.54
CA GLY A 192 -23.21 4.53 -1.02
C GLY A 192 -24.60 5.15 -0.83
N SER A 193 -24.87 5.74 0.34
CA SER A 193 -26.12 6.48 0.57
C SER A 193 -26.31 7.65 -0.41
N TRP A 194 -25.23 8.34 -0.79
CA TRP A 194 -25.25 9.46 -1.74
C TRP A 194 -25.48 9.01 -3.19
N LEU A 195 -25.00 7.81 -3.55
CA LEU A 195 -25.25 7.13 -4.82
C LEU A 195 -26.70 6.59 -4.90
N ALA A 196 -27.19 5.96 -3.82
CA ALA A 196 -28.55 5.44 -3.73
C ALA A 196 -29.60 6.56 -3.88
N ARG A 197 -29.39 7.72 -3.22
CA ARG A 197 -30.21 8.94 -3.40
C ARG A 197 -30.19 9.51 -4.83
N ARG A 198 -29.38 8.97 -5.73
CA ARG A 198 -29.31 9.32 -7.18
C ARG A 198 -29.84 8.22 -8.10
N GLY A 199 -30.48 7.19 -7.55
CA GLY A 199 -31.09 6.10 -8.32
C GLY A 199 -30.12 5.05 -8.85
N GLN A 200 -28.87 5.03 -8.35
CA GLN A 200 -27.96 3.92 -8.56
C GLN A 200 -28.53 2.68 -7.84
N SER A 201 -28.62 1.54 -8.53
CA SER A 201 -28.98 0.26 -7.88
C SER A 201 -27.77 -0.32 -7.16
N PRO A 202 -27.94 -1.21 -6.14
CA PRO A 202 -26.83 -1.88 -5.47
C PRO A 202 -25.84 -2.53 -6.43
N ALA A 203 -26.31 -3.31 -7.42
CA ALA A 203 -25.46 -3.91 -8.45
C ALA A 203 -24.73 -2.87 -9.35
N THR A 204 -25.17 -1.61 -9.42
CA THR A 204 -24.42 -0.52 -10.09
C THR A 204 -23.38 0.10 -9.15
N ILE A 205 -23.65 0.09 -7.83
CA ILE A 205 -22.71 0.52 -6.79
C ILE A 205 -21.54 -0.48 -6.75
N GLU A 206 -21.83 -1.77 -6.60
CA GLU A 206 -20.86 -2.87 -6.66
C GLU A 206 -20.01 -2.82 -7.94
N ALA A 207 -20.66 -2.95 -9.11
CA ALA A 207 -19.99 -3.20 -10.38
C ALA A 207 -19.23 -2.02 -11.01
N LEU A 208 -19.20 -0.84 -10.35
CA LEU A 208 -18.45 0.34 -10.81
C LEU A 208 -17.80 1.10 -9.65
N TRP A 209 -18.57 1.41 -8.62
CA TRP A 209 -18.15 2.35 -7.58
C TRP A 209 -17.35 1.65 -6.49
N GLU A 210 -17.69 0.41 -6.14
CA GLU A 210 -16.93 -0.37 -5.16
C GLU A 210 -15.67 -0.99 -5.75
N LEU A 211 -15.66 -1.35 -7.05
CA LEU A 211 -14.43 -1.59 -7.80
C LEU A 211 -13.40 -0.45 -7.62
N LEU A 212 -13.86 0.78 -7.39
CA LEU A 212 -13.01 1.93 -7.08
C LEU A 212 -12.80 2.10 -5.57
N THR A 213 -13.84 2.18 -4.74
CA THR A 213 -13.68 2.50 -3.30
C THR A 213 -13.12 1.36 -2.46
N VAL A 214 -13.43 0.11 -2.77
CA VAL A 214 -12.83 -1.03 -2.06
C VAL A 214 -11.33 -1.06 -2.35
N ALA A 215 -10.93 -0.84 -3.62
CA ALA A 215 -9.52 -0.81 -4.03
C ALA A 215 -8.72 0.44 -3.60
N THR A 216 -9.36 1.60 -3.36
CA THR A 216 -8.67 2.89 -3.08
C THR A 216 -8.93 3.48 -1.70
N LEU A 217 -10.05 3.12 -1.06
CA LEU A 217 -10.44 3.55 0.28
C LEU A 217 -10.38 2.40 1.31
N ASN A 218 -10.21 1.15 0.86
CA ASN A 218 -10.28 -0.03 1.72
C ASN A 218 -11.62 -0.12 2.50
N ALA A 219 -12.72 0.27 1.83
CA ALA A 219 -14.07 0.34 2.39
C ALA A 219 -15.15 0.14 1.30
N PRO A 220 -16.27 -0.56 1.60
CA PRO A 220 -17.45 -0.59 0.73
C PRO A 220 -18.10 0.80 0.67
N ALA A 221 -18.90 1.05 -0.36
CA ALA A 221 -19.43 2.38 -0.64
C ALA A 221 -20.28 2.93 0.52
N ASP A 222 -21.12 2.11 1.15
CA ASP A 222 -21.96 2.56 2.27
C ASP A 222 -21.17 2.91 3.54
N ALA A 223 -19.98 2.32 3.73
CA ALA A 223 -19.09 2.62 4.85
C ALA A 223 -18.00 3.65 4.52
N ALA A 224 -17.96 4.19 3.29
CA ALA A 224 -16.94 5.14 2.84
C ALA A 224 -17.39 6.61 2.98
N SER A 225 -16.48 7.49 3.38
CA SER A 225 -16.65 8.95 3.28
C SER A 225 -16.87 9.37 1.82
N LEU A 226 -17.94 10.13 1.58
CA LEU A 226 -18.20 10.81 0.31
C LEU A 226 -17.10 11.82 -0.03
N GLY A 227 -16.48 12.49 0.96
CA GLY A 227 -15.35 13.39 0.73
C GLY A 227 -14.15 12.67 0.12
N LEU A 228 -13.77 11.53 0.70
CA LEU A 228 -12.66 10.70 0.21
C LEU A 228 -13.00 9.99 -1.12
N ALA A 229 -14.23 9.50 -1.29
CA ALA A 229 -14.68 8.94 -2.56
C ALA A 229 -14.73 9.99 -3.68
N ALA A 230 -15.22 11.20 -3.41
CA ALA A 230 -15.21 12.32 -4.34
C ALA A 230 -13.77 12.72 -4.69
N LYS A 231 -12.84 12.72 -3.72
CA LYS A 231 -11.41 12.94 -3.97
C LYS A 231 -10.82 11.93 -4.95
N VAL A 232 -11.06 10.63 -4.75
CA VAL A 232 -10.56 9.57 -5.65
C VAL A 232 -11.16 9.75 -7.05
N VAL A 233 -12.48 9.88 -7.16
CA VAL A 233 -13.15 10.03 -8.46
C VAL A 233 -12.68 11.29 -9.18
N ARG A 234 -12.59 12.43 -8.47
CA ARG A 234 -12.19 13.71 -9.06
C ARG A 234 -10.74 13.69 -9.53
N THR A 235 -9.77 13.45 -8.63
CA THR A 235 -8.33 13.50 -8.95
C THR A 235 -7.85 12.28 -9.73
N GLY A 236 -8.54 11.13 -9.63
CA GLY A 236 -8.23 9.92 -10.39
C GLY A 236 -8.87 9.87 -11.79
N LEU A 237 -10.10 10.37 -11.96
CA LEU A 237 -10.91 10.10 -13.17
C LEU A 237 -11.51 11.34 -13.87
N LEU A 238 -11.49 12.53 -13.25
CA LEU A 238 -12.19 13.72 -13.81
C LEU A 238 -11.30 14.95 -14.06
N GLU A 239 -10.22 15.15 -13.29
CA GLU A 239 -9.36 16.35 -13.43
C GLU A 239 -8.37 16.26 -14.59
N ARG A 240 -7.91 15.06 -14.96
CA ARG A 240 -7.00 14.83 -16.09
C ARG A 240 -7.34 13.53 -16.81
N ALA A 241 -7.15 13.52 -18.13
CA ALA A 241 -7.46 12.35 -18.96
C ALA A 241 -6.50 11.17 -18.77
N ASP A 242 -5.33 11.39 -18.17
CA ASP A 242 -4.29 10.38 -17.94
C ASP A 242 -4.15 9.97 -16.46
N ALA A 243 -4.83 10.67 -15.54
CA ALA A 243 -4.71 10.46 -14.09
C ALA A 243 -5.03 9.02 -13.65
N GLY A 244 -6.01 8.41 -14.31
CA GLY A 244 -6.54 7.09 -13.98
C GLY A 244 -5.66 5.92 -14.42
N ASP A 245 -4.61 6.17 -15.20
CA ASP A 245 -3.76 5.10 -15.70
C ASP A 245 -3.02 4.41 -14.53
N ILE A 246 -3.16 3.08 -14.41
CA ILE A 246 -2.71 2.29 -13.25
C ILE A 246 -1.25 1.85 -13.42
N GLY A 247 -0.49 1.81 -12.33
CA GLY A 247 0.85 1.23 -12.26
C GLY A 247 1.07 0.33 -11.04
N TRP A 248 2.09 -0.52 -11.12
CA TRP A 248 2.44 -1.54 -10.12
C TRP A 248 3.96 -1.82 -10.15
N ALA A 249 4.46 -2.52 -9.13
CA ALA A 249 5.87 -2.90 -9.05
C ALA A 249 6.17 -4.12 -9.94
N GLU A 250 7.31 -4.11 -10.62
CA GLU A 250 7.84 -5.28 -11.37
C GLU A 250 8.80 -6.12 -10.51
N VAL A 251 9.08 -5.67 -9.28
CA VAL A 251 10.00 -6.26 -8.30
C VAL A 251 9.33 -6.30 -6.91
N PRO A 252 9.88 -7.03 -5.91
CA PRO A 252 9.37 -6.97 -4.54
C PRO A 252 9.34 -5.55 -3.99
N LEU A 253 8.29 -5.19 -3.23
CA LEU A 253 8.19 -3.88 -2.57
C LEU A 253 9.33 -3.64 -1.57
N GLN A 254 9.90 -4.71 -0.99
CA GLN A 254 11.11 -4.61 -0.17
C GLN A 254 12.29 -4.00 -0.95
N ARG A 255 12.46 -4.39 -2.22
CA ARG A 255 13.49 -3.86 -3.13
C ARG A 255 13.12 -2.46 -3.65
N LEU A 256 11.86 -2.24 -4.03
CA LEU A 256 11.37 -0.96 -4.55
C LEU A 256 11.40 0.18 -3.51
N HIS A 257 11.16 -0.14 -2.23
CA HIS A 257 11.03 0.87 -1.18
C HIS A 257 12.11 0.76 -0.10
N GLY A 258 12.26 -0.42 0.50
CA GLY A 258 13.09 -0.59 1.69
C GLY A 258 14.59 -0.50 1.38
N GLU A 259 15.06 -1.33 0.46
CA GLU A 259 16.47 -1.38 0.04
C GLU A 259 16.89 -0.12 -0.72
N ALA A 260 16.07 0.33 -1.67
CA ALA A 260 16.33 1.55 -2.43
C ALA A 260 16.42 2.80 -1.53
N ALA A 261 15.54 2.94 -0.53
CA ALA A 261 15.63 4.04 0.43
C ALA A 261 16.77 3.87 1.43
N ALA A 262 17.17 2.64 1.80
CA ALA A 262 18.34 2.42 2.64
C ALA A 262 19.63 2.88 1.93
N SER A 263 19.80 2.55 0.64
CA SER A 263 20.94 3.03 -0.17
C SER A 263 20.96 4.55 -0.24
N GLU A 264 19.86 5.17 -0.68
CA GLU A 264 19.79 6.61 -0.89
C GLU A 264 19.85 7.43 0.42
N LEU A 265 19.48 6.85 1.57
CA LEU A 265 19.72 7.44 2.89
C LEU A 265 21.20 7.36 3.30
N ALA A 266 21.88 6.24 3.03
CA ALA A 266 23.32 6.12 3.26
C ALA A 266 24.12 7.06 2.33
N ASP A 267 23.74 7.18 1.05
CA ASP A 267 24.37 8.06 0.06
C ASP A 267 24.27 9.56 0.41
N VAL A 268 23.24 9.99 1.16
CA VAL A 268 23.14 11.35 1.71
C VAL A 268 23.74 11.51 3.11
N GLY A 269 24.25 10.42 3.71
CA GLY A 269 24.89 10.42 5.02
C GLY A 269 23.92 10.39 6.22
N ALA A 270 22.68 9.91 6.04
CA ALA A 270 21.73 9.74 7.14
C ALA A 270 22.00 8.43 7.91
N ASP A 271 21.91 8.50 9.23
CA ASP A 271 22.03 7.35 10.14
C ASP A 271 20.71 6.56 10.16
N VAL A 272 20.73 5.28 9.82
CA VAL A 272 19.53 4.44 9.72
C VAL A 272 19.66 3.24 10.65
N ARG A 273 18.81 3.19 11.69
CA ARG A 273 18.83 2.16 12.73
C ARG A 273 17.53 1.36 12.73
N THR A 274 17.60 0.16 12.16
CA THR A 274 16.53 -0.86 12.23
C THR A 274 16.60 -1.67 13.53
N SER A 275 15.51 -2.34 13.89
CA SER A 275 15.35 -3.06 15.16
C SER A 275 15.50 -2.19 16.42
N VAL A 276 15.24 -0.88 16.32
CA VAL A 276 15.31 0.08 17.43
C VAL A 276 13.91 0.64 17.70
N LYS A 277 13.35 0.36 18.88
CA LYS A 277 11.99 0.80 19.25
C LYS A 277 12.05 1.97 20.22
N VAL A 278 11.64 3.14 19.71
CA VAL A 278 11.36 4.34 20.53
C VAL A 278 10.32 4.02 21.61
N ARG A 279 10.56 4.53 22.82
CA ARG A 279 9.77 4.29 24.04
C ARG A 279 9.12 5.58 24.57
N THR A 280 9.84 6.71 24.56
CA THR A 280 9.31 8.05 24.87
C THR A 280 9.96 9.11 23.98
N ILE A 281 9.28 10.27 23.84
CA ILE A 281 9.78 11.47 23.18
C ILE A 281 9.57 12.64 24.16
N ASP A 282 10.65 13.06 24.81
CA ASP A 282 10.61 13.98 25.94
C ASP A 282 11.14 15.36 25.52
N ARG A 283 10.51 16.43 26.03
CA ARG A 283 10.95 17.81 25.74
C ARG A 283 12.20 18.16 26.57
N THR A 284 13.20 18.75 25.94
CA THR A 284 14.38 19.30 26.63
C THR A 284 14.38 20.84 26.58
N ALA A 285 15.32 21.47 27.29
CA ALA A 285 15.47 22.92 27.32
C ALA A 285 15.75 23.55 25.93
N THR A 286 16.35 22.79 25.01
CA THR A 286 16.77 23.27 23.68
C THR A 286 16.16 22.51 22.51
N GLY A 287 15.48 21.39 22.75
CA GLY A 287 14.92 20.53 21.70
C GLY A 287 14.20 19.32 22.29
N TRP A 288 14.64 18.13 21.88
CA TRP A 288 13.97 16.85 22.14
C TRP A 288 14.95 15.76 22.58
N ARG A 289 14.46 14.81 23.37
CA ARG A 289 15.14 13.57 23.73
C ARG A 289 14.29 12.39 23.30
N VAL A 290 14.84 11.51 22.47
CA VAL A 290 14.18 10.30 22.01
C VAL A 290 14.80 9.12 22.76
N VAL A 291 14.00 8.44 23.57
CA VAL A 291 14.42 7.27 24.34
C VAL A 291 14.09 6.01 23.56
N THR A 292 15.04 5.09 23.44
CA THR A 292 14.90 3.80 22.76
C THR A 292 15.25 2.66 23.70
N ASP A 293 15.02 1.42 23.28
CA ASP A 293 15.57 0.23 23.95
C ASP A 293 17.08 0.02 23.74
N SER A 294 17.72 0.79 22.85
CA SER A 294 19.17 0.78 22.60
C SER A 294 19.94 1.98 23.18
N GLY A 295 19.28 2.88 23.92
CA GLY A 295 19.86 4.12 24.43
C GLY A 295 19.03 5.37 24.14
N THR A 296 19.64 6.55 24.22
CA THR A 296 18.97 7.85 24.02
C THR A 296 19.62 8.67 22.91
N LEU A 297 18.83 9.52 22.24
CA LEU A 297 19.30 10.48 21.25
C LEU A 297 18.72 11.87 21.57
N ASP A 298 19.56 12.89 21.61
CA ASP A 298 19.12 14.29 21.70
C ASP A 298 19.07 14.92 20.30
N ALA A 299 17.96 15.57 19.97
CA ALA A 299 17.66 16.10 18.65
C ALA A 299 17.06 17.51 18.72
N ASP A 300 17.23 18.28 17.65
CA ASP A 300 16.69 19.64 17.54
C ASP A 300 15.24 19.63 17.01
N SER A 301 14.86 18.54 16.32
CA SER A 301 13.50 18.26 15.86
C SER A 301 13.19 16.76 15.76
N VAL A 302 11.91 16.38 15.77
CA VAL A 302 11.44 15.00 15.66
C VAL A 302 10.25 14.89 14.68
N VAL A 303 10.27 13.89 13.81
CA VAL A 303 9.12 13.51 12.97
C VAL A 303 8.62 12.13 13.38
N LEU A 304 7.37 12.07 13.85
CA LEU A 304 6.71 10.86 14.32
C LEU A 304 5.87 10.24 13.19
N ALA A 305 6.48 9.30 12.45
CA ALA A 305 5.96 8.70 11.20
C ALA A 305 5.39 7.28 11.40
N VAL A 306 4.73 7.03 12.53
CA VAL A 306 4.23 5.72 12.97
C VAL A 306 2.70 5.57 12.80
N PRO A 307 2.13 4.35 12.94
CA PRO A 307 0.67 4.16 12.93
C PRO A 307 -0.05 4.92 14.06
N PRO A 308 -1.35 5.27 13.89
CA PRO A 308 -2.05 6.18 14.79
C PRO A 308 -2.01 5.84 16.29
N PRO A 309 -2.19 4.57 16.74
CA PRO A 309 -2.11 4.24 18.17
C PRO A 309 -0.71 4.38 18.75
N ALA A 310 0.34 4.11 17.94
CA ALA A 310 1.72 4.34 18.34
C ALA A 310 2.05 5.83 18.39
N ALA A 311 1.45 6.65 17.51
CA ALA A 311 1.60 8.10 17.57
C ALA A 311 0.93 8.66 18.84
N ALA A 312 -0.31 8.27 19.13
CA ALA A 312 -1.02 8.68 20.34
C ALA A 312 -0.28 8.31 21.64
N ALA A 313 0.43 7.18 21.67
CA ALA A 313 1.20 6.73 22.82
C ALA A 313 2.61 7.34 22.95
N LEU A 314 3.20 7.86 21.87
CA LEU A 314 4.55 8.44 21.85
C LEU A 314 4.56 9.98 21.89
N LEU A 315 3.41 10.63 21.70
CA LEU A 315 3.30 12.09 21.80
C LEU A 315 3.32 12.55 23.27
N PRO A 316 4.20 13.49 23.64
CA PRO A 316 4.22 14.07 24.98
C PRO A 316 2.98 14.94 25.24
N ALA A 317 2.67 15.14 26.52
CA ALA A 317 1.55 15.97 26.96
C ALA A 317 1.61 17.38 26.35
N GLY A 318 0.47 17.86 25.86
CA GLY A 318 0.37 19.16 25.19
C GLY A 318 0.76 19.18 23.71
N ALA A 319 1.27 18.09 23.12
CA ALA A 319 1.55 18.05 21.68
C ALA A 319 0.29 18.16 20.80
N VAL A 320 -0.82 17.56 21.24
CA VAL A 320 -2.12 17.60 20.58
C VAL A 320 -3.20 17.67 21.67
N ALA A 321 -4.21 18.52 21.48
CA ALA A 321 -5.27 18.75 22.47
C ALA A 321 -6.03 17.46 22.87
N ASP A 322 -6.30 16.59 21.89
CA ASP A 322 -6.68 15.20 22.13
C ASP A 322 -5.89 14.25 21.20
N PRO A 323 -5.08 13.34 21.76
CA PRO A 323 -4.46 12.23 21.02
C PRO A 323 -5.40 11.03 20.80
N LYS A 324 -6.50 10.88 21.56
CA LYS A 324 -7.38 9.69 21.48
C LYS A 324 -8.07 9.57 20.13
N ARG A 325 -8.46 10.69 19.52
CA ARG A 325 -9.00 10.74 18.14
C ARG A 325 -8.14 10.02 17.09
N PHE A 326 -6.83 9.84 17.33
CA PHE A 326 -5.96 9.07 16.45
C PHE A 326 -6.22 7.56 16.56
N VAL A 327 -6.58 7.07 17.74
CA VAL A 327 -7.06 5.69 17.93
C VAL A 327 -8.47 5.54 17.36
N ASP A 328 -9.32 6.55 17.53
CA ASP A 328 -10.72 6.54 17.07
C ASP A 328 -10.86 6.56 15.53
N LEU A 329 -9.79 6.89 14.78
CA LEU A 329 -9.68 6.62 13.34
C LEU A 329 -9.88 5.14 12.98
N GLY A 330 -9.69 4.24 13.96
CA GLY A 330 -9.80 2.80 13.80
C GLY A 330 -8.85 2.25 12.72
N SER A 331 -9.19 1.08 12.20
CA SER A 331 -8.53 0.53 11.02
C SER A 331 -9.49 -0.30 10.16
N SER A 332 -9.09 -0.54 8.92
CA SER A 332 -9.74 -1.48 8.01
C SER A 332 -8.70 -2.54 7.59
N PRO A 333 -9.03 -3.84 7.65
CA PRO A 333 -8.10 -4.92 7.36
C PRO A 333 -8.02 -5.23 5.85
N ILE A 334 -6.89 -5.85 5.45
CA ILE A 334 -6.72 -6.48 4.15
C ILE A 334 -6.33 -7.95 4.36
N VAL A 335 -6.87 -8.83 3.53
CA VAL A 335 -6.48 -10.25 3.43
C VAL A 335 -6.00 -10.51 2.01
N ASN A 336 -4.93 -11.28 1.83
CA ASN A 336 -4.48 -11.69 0.49
C ASN A 336 -4.40 -13.22 0.43
N VAL A 337 -5.02 -13.82 -0.57
CA VAL A 337 -4.90 -15.25 -0.89
C VAL A 337 -3.88 -15.39 -2.02
N HIS A 338 -2.79 -16.09 -1.74
CA HIS A 338 -1.69 -16.31 -2.68
C HIS A 338 -1.85 -17.72 -3.25
N MET A 339 -1.80 -17.83 -4.57
CA MET A 339 -2.02 -19.09 -5.30
C MET A 339 -0.94 -19.28 -6.35
N ILE A 340 -0.19 -20.38 -6.26
CA ILE A 340 0.81 -20.78 -7.23
C ILE A 340 0.22 -21.90 -8.06
N TYR A 341 -0.02 -21.65 -9.34
CA TYR A 341 -0.48 -22.65 -10.30
C TYR A 341 0.69 -23.21 -11.11
N ASP A 342 0.66 -24.50 -11.42
CA ASP A 342 1.66 -25.20 -12.25
C ASP A 342 1.85 -24.60 -13.66
N ARG A 343 0.84 -23.86 -14.14
CA ARG A 343 0.82 -23.20 -15.44
C ARG A 343 0.05 -21.89 -15.40
N PRO A 344 0.19 -20.99 -16.39
CA PRO A 344 -0.57 -19.75 -16.45
C PRO A 344 -2.09 -19.96 -16.63
N VAL A 345 -2.87 -19.52 -15.63
CA VAL A 345 -4.34 -19.55 -15.64
C VAL A 345 -4.97 -18.16 -15.85
N LEU A 346 -4.28 -17.09 -15.45
CA LEU A 346 -4.65 -15.70 -15.72
C LEU A 346 -3.90 -15.16 -16.95
N ARG A 347 -4.55 -14.28 -17.73
CA ARG A 347 -3.94 -13.59 -18.88
C ARG A 347 -3.89 -12.08 -18.67
N GLY A 348 -2.68 -11.55 -18.56
CA GLY A 348 -2.42 -10.13 -18.29
C GLY A 348 -2.19 -9.86 -16.79
N PRO A 349 -1.78 -8.62 -16.43
CA PRO A 349 -1.22 -8.32 -15.11
C PRO A 349 -2.25 -8.37 -13.98
N PHE A 350 -3.54 -8.21 -14.26
CA PHE A 350 -4.60 -8.31 -13.26
C PHE A 350 -5.99 -8.51 -13.89
N LEU A 351 -6.95 -8.91 -13.05
CA LEU A 351 -8.39 -9.01 -13.34
C LEU A 351 -9.19 -8.53 -12.12
N ALA A 352 -10.13 -7.62 -12.33
CA ALA A 352 -11.19 -7.33 -11.36
C ALA A 352 -12.38 -8.28 -11.55
N VAL A 353 -13.08 -8.62 -10.47
CA VAL A 353 -14.26 -9.51 -10.50
C VAL A 353 -15.41 -8.85 -9.71
N VAL A 354 -16.64 -9.14 -10.14
CA VAL A 354 -17.91 -8.65 -9.55
C VAL A 354 -18.85 -9.85 -9.37
N GLY A 355 -19.62 -9.93 -8.29
CA GLY A 355 -20.43 -11.11 -7.94
C GLY A 355 -19.63 -12.29 -7.37
N SER A 356 -18.50 -12.02 -6.71
CA SER A 356 -17.64 -13.06 -6.11
C SER A 356 -16.92 -12.52 -4.86
N PRO A 357 -16.56 -13.37 -3.88
CA PRO A 357 -15.59 -13.02 -2.85
C PRO A 357 -14.19 -12.72 -3.43
N VAL A 358 -13.86 -13.21 -4.63
CA VAL A 358 -12.69 -12.74 -5.39
C VAL A 358 -12.97 -11.30 -5.83
N GLN A 359 -12.19 -10.34 -5.33
CA GLN A 359 -12.32 -8.92 -5.71
C GLN A 359 -11.36 -8.56 -6.86
N TRP A 360 -10.06 -8.75 -6.64
CA TRP A 360 -9.01 -8.46 -7.60
C TRP A 360 -7.92 -9.53 -7.57
N VAL A 361 -7.60 -10.08 -8.74
CA VAL A 361 -6.50 -11.04 -8.96
C VAL A 361 -5.36 -10.32 -9.67
N PHE A 362 -4.13 -10.49 -9.20
CA PHE A 362 -2.92 -9.89 -9.77
C PHE A 362 -1.89 -10.96 -10.12
N ASP A 363 -1.28 -10.86 -11.30
CA ASP A 363 -0.14 -11.70 -11.66
C ASP A 363 1.13 -11.14 -11.01
N ARG A 364 1.71 -11.93 -10.10
CA ARG A 364 2.92 -11.58 -9.35
C ARG A 364 4.16 -12.30 -9.85
N THR A 365 4.05 -13.21 -10.82
CA THR A 365 5.10 -14.15 -11.26
C THR A 365 6.46 -13.48 -11.46
N ALA A 366 6.55 -12.40 -12.23
CA ALA A 366 7.81 -11.68 -12.43
C ALA A 366 8.33 -10.96 -11.16
N SER A 367 7.43 -10.49 -10.30
CA SER A 367 7.78 -9.71 -9.09
C SER A 367 8.13 -10.57 -7.87
N SER A 368 7.93 -11.88 -7.92
CA SER A 368 7.93 -12.77 -6.76
C SER A 368 9.20 -13.60 -6.58
N GLY A 369 10.11 -13.62 -7.54
CA GLY A 369 11.30 -14.49 -7.52
C GLY A 369 11.00 -15.96 -7.83
N ILE A 370 9.81 -16.29 -8.38
CA ILE A 370 9.43 -17.69 -8.61
C ILE A 370 10.32 -18.39 -9.64
N ALA A 371 10.79 -17.68 -10.67
CA ALA A 371 11.69 -18.22 -11.68
C ALA A 371 13.06 -18.58 -11.10
N GLU A 372 13.56 -17.76 -10.17
CA GLU A 372 14.77 -18.01 -9.40
C GLU A 372 14.59 -19.17 -8.42
N SER A 373 13.40 -19.32 -7.82
CA SER A 373 13.10 -20.42 -6.88
C SER A 373 13.12 -21.82 -7.52
N VAL A 374 13.03 -21.94 -8.85
CA VAL A 374 12.99 -23.23 -9.57
C VAL A 374 14.22 -24.11 -9.31
N ALA A 375 15.36 -23.52 -8.92
CA ALA A 375 16.56 -24.28 -8.57
C ALA A 375 16.36 -25.17 -7.33
N ASP A 376 15.63 -24.68 -6.33
CA ASP A 376 15.29 -25.40 -5.10
C ASP A 376 13.90 -26.04 -5.15
N HIS A 377 13.02 -25.54 -6.03
CA HIS A 377 11.62 -25.94 -6.22
C HIS A 377 11.30 -26.27 -7.70
N PRO A 378 11.78 -27.42 -8.24
CA PRO A 378 11.59 -27.78 -9.64
C PRO A 378 10.13 -27.86 -10.10
N GLU A 379 9.20 -28.14 -9.17
CA GLU A 379 7.75 -28.15 -9.41
C GLU A 379 7.19 -26.79 -9.86
N ARG A 380 7.91 -25.70 -9.58
CA ARG A 380 7.52 -24.33 -9.98
C ARG A 380 8.00 -23.95 -11.40
N ALA A 381 8.60 -24.87 -12.14
CA ALA A 381 9.08 -24.64 -13.51
C ALA A 381 7.93 -24.31 -14.49
N GLY A 382 7.77 -23.02 -14.83
CA GLY A 382 6.68 -22.53 -15.68
C GLY A 382 5.40 -22.12 -14.94
N ALA A 383 5.43 -22.17 -13.60
CA ALA A 383 4.32 -21.80 -12.73
C ALA A 383 3.94 -20.30 -12.81
N GLN A 384 2.69 -19.99 -12.47
CA GLN A 384 2.18 -18.63 -12.32
C GLN A 384 1.78 -18.37 -10.86
N TYR A 385 2.34 -17.33 -10.24
CA TYR A 385 1.96 -16.89 -8.89
C TYR A 385 0.94 -15.75 -9.03
N LEU A 386 -0.29 -16.02 -8.61
CA LEU A 386 -1.37 -15.05 -8.47
C LEU A 386 -1.54 -14.60 -7.02
N ALA A 387 -1.73 -13.30 -6.80
CA ALA A 387 -2.17 -12.74 -5.52
C ALA A 387 -3.60 -12.20 -5.67
N ILE A 388 -4.52 -12.71 -4.85
CA ILE A 388 -5.91 -12.25 -4.77
C ILE A 388 -6.03 -11.33 -3.56
N SER A 389 -6.26 -10.04 -3.79
CA SER A 389 -6.33 -9.03 -2.73
C SER A 389 -7.77 -8.77 -2.34
N LEU A 390 -8.05 -8.86 -1.04
CA LEU A 390 -9.34 -8.59 -0.42
C LEU A 390 -9.22 -7.35 0.46
N SER A 391 -9.84 -6.27 0.02
CA SER A 391 -9.98 -5.03 0.79
C SER A 391 -11.34 -4.95 1.48
N ALA A 392 -11.43 -4.12 2.52
CA ALA A 392 -12.52 -4.10 3.50
C ALA A 392 -12.78 -5.48 4.13
N ALA A 393 -11.71 -6.20 4.46
CA ALA A 393 -11.74 -7.63 4.78
C ALA A 393 -12.26 -7.97 6.18
N ASP A 394 -13.15 -7.16 6.76
CA ASP A 394 -13.69 -7.35 8.13
C ASP A 394 -14.34 -8.74 8.27
N ASP A 395 -15.10 -9.18 7.27
CA ASP A 395 -15.75 -10.51 7.24
C ASP A 395 -14.77 -11.68 7.00
N TRP A 396 -13.49 -11.42 6.70
CA TRP A 396 -12.50 -12.42 6.29
C TRP A 396 -11.32 -12.53 7.26
N ILE A 397 -10.99 -11.46 7.97
CA ILE A 397 -9.72 -11.33 8.69
C ILE A 397 -9.53 -12.38 9.79
N ASP A 398 -10.61 -12.79 10.45
CA ASP A 398 -10.64 -13.79 11.52
C ASP A 398 -11.06 -15.20 11.08
N ARG A 399 -11.40 -15.42 9.80
CA ARG A 399 -11.74 -16.77 9.30
C ARG A 399 -10.51 -17.70 9.30
N PRO A 400 -10.66 -19.00 9.55
CA PRO A 400 -9.59 -19.99 9.42
C PRO A 400 -8.96 -19.98 8.02
N ALA A 401 -7.63 -20.10 7.93
CA ALA A 401 -6.93 -20.06 6.64
C ALA A 401 -7.33 -21.22 5.69
N GLY A 402 -7.74 -22.38 6.23
CA GLY A 402 -8.27 -23.50 5.44
C GLY A 402 -9.61 -23.17 4.77
N GLU A 403 -10.55 -22.55 5.51
CA GLU A 403 -11.84 -22.13 4.95
C GLU A 403 -11.64 -21.13 3.79
N ILE A 404 -10.77 -20.13 3.99
CA ILE A 404 -10.44 -19.15 2.95
C ILE A 404 -9.79 -19.85 1.74
N ARG A 405 -8.82 -20.75 1.96
CA ARG A 405 -8.19 -21.53 0.88
C ARG A 405 -9.24 -22.28 0.06
N ASP A 406 -10.11 -23.03 0.73
CA ASP A 406 -11.05 -23.95 0.08
C ASP A 406 -12.13 -23.19 -0.72
N ILE A 407 -12.62 -22.07 -0.19
CA ILE A 407 -13.50 -21.14 -0.92
C ILE A 407 -12.80 -20.58 -2.17
N PHE A 408 -11.57 -20.08 -2.02
CA PHE A 408 -10.89 -19.37 -3.11
C PHE A 408 -10.35 -20.29 -4.21
N VAL A 409 -9.99 -21.54 -3.88
CA VAL A 409 -9.66 -22.58 -4.89
C VAL A 409 -10.87 -22.85 -5.78
N GLU A 410 -12.05 -23.04 -5.21
CA GLU A 410 -13.25 -23.36 -5.99
C GLU A 410 -13.80 -22.14 -6.75
N GLU A 411 -13.76 -20.94 -6.15
CA GLU A 411 -14.10 -19.71 -6.88
C GLU A 411 -13.18 -19.47 -8.07
N MET A 412 -11.86 -19.69 -7.93
CA MET A 412 -10.94 -19.52 -9.06
C MET A 412 -11.19 -20.56 -10.17
N ARG A 413 -11.55 -21.80 -9.83
CA ARG A 413 -12.02 -22.81 -10.81
C ARG A 413 -13.32 -22.39 -11.49
N ARG A 414 -14.28 -21.84 -10.74
CA ARG A 414 -15.54 -21.33 -11.29
C ARG A 414 -15.28 -20.21 -12.30
N LEU A 415 -14.48 -19.20 -11.90
CA LEU A 415 -14.22 -17.97 -12.64
C LEU A 415 -13.27 -18.12 -13.84
N LEU A 416 -12.16 -18.86 -13.69
CA LEU A 416 -11.14 -19.03 -14.72
C LEU A 416 -11.16 -20.46 -15.28
N PRO A 417 -11.60 -20.69 -16.53
CA PRO A 417 -11.63 -22.03 -17.11
C PRO A 417 -10.28 -22.76 -17.08
N ALA A 418 -9.17 -22.03 -17.25
CA ALA A 418 -7.82 -22.60 -17.19
C ALA A 418 -7.41 -23.09 -15.79
N ALA A 419 -8.04 -22.60 -14.71
CA ALA A 419 -7.76 -23.02 -13.34
C ALA A 419 -8.46 -24.32 -12.94
N ARG A 420 -9.31 -24.89 -13.82
CA ARG A 420 -10.02 -26.16 -13.60
C ARG A 420 -9.11 -27.36 -13.77
N ASP A 421 -8.29 -27.32 -14.82
CA ASP A 421 -7.39 -28.41 -15.23
C ASP A 421 -5.94 -28.18 -14.77
N ALA A 422 -5.67 -27.06 -14.08
CA ALA A 422 -4.38 -26.68 -13.52
C ALA A 422 -4.27 -27.03 -12.03
N GLU A 423 -3.06 -27.32 -11.57
CA GLU A 423 -2.77 -27.68 -10.19
C GLU A 423 -2.32 -26.45 -9.40
N ALA A 424 -2.97 -26.18 -8.27
CA ALA A 424 -2.58 -25.13 -7.34
C ALA A 424 -1.54 -25.68 -6.35
N ILE A 425 -0.27 -25.74 -6.78
CA ILE A 425 0.90 -26.26 -6.07
C ILE A 425 0.96 -25.73 -4.63
N GLU A 426 0.74 -24.43 -4.44
CA GLU A 426 0.73 -23.80 -3.12
C GLU A 426 -0.42 -22.79 -3.01
N VAL A 427 -1.16 -22.83 -1.89
CA VAL A 427 -2.16 -21.80 -1.56
C VAL A 427 -2.03 -21.41 -0.09
N PHE A 428 -1.78 -20.13 0.18
CA PHE A 428 -1.61 -19.58 1.53
C PHE A 428 -2.22 -18.19 1.67
N VAL A 429 -2.41 -17.72 2.91
CA VAL A 429 -3.16 -16.48 3.22
C VAL A 429 -2.36 -15.53 4.11
N THR A 430 -2.09 -14.31 3.64
CA THR A 430 -1.55 -13.22 4.48
C THR A 430 -2.66 -12.29 4.97
N ARG A 431 -2.43 -11.64 6.12
CA ARG A 431 -3.42 -10.85 6.86
C ARG A 431 -2.79 -9.57 7.42
N GLU A 432 -3.25 -8.42 6.95
CA GLU A 432 -2.87 -7.11 7.49
C GLU A 432 -4.07 -6.52 8.25
N ARG A 433 -4.19 -6.85 9.53
CA ARG A 433 -5.32 -6.46 10.40
C ARG A 433 -5.54 -4.95 10.48
N THR A 434 -4.47 -4.17 10.31
CA THR A 434 -4.49 -2.71 10.41
C THR A 434 -3.91 -2.05 9.15
N ALA A 435 -4.30 -2.55 7.97
CA ALA A 435 -3.73 -2.15 6.68
C ALA A 435 -3.91 -0.65 6.38
N THR A 436 -5.10 -0.09 6.66
CA THR A 436 -5.38 1.34 6.58
C THR A 436 -6.11 1.83 7.83
N PHE A 437 -6.18 3.15 8.05
CA PHE A 437 -7.21 3.72 8.93
C PHE A 437 -8.61 3.49 8.34
N ARG A 438 -9.68 3.59 9.13
CA ARG A 438 -11.05 3.38 8.63
C ARG A 438 -11.57 4.66 7.99
N GLN A 439 -11.79 4.62 6.67
CA GLN A 439 -12.07 5.81 5.85
C GLN A 439 -13.57 6.16 5.82
N ALA A 440 -14.18 6.11 7.01
CA ALA A 440 -15.61 6.28 7.25
C ALA A 440 -16.09 7.74 7.16
N PRO A 441 -17.41 8.00 7.04
CA PRO A 441 -17.94 9.34 7.09
C PRO A 441 -17.55 10.09 8.38
N GLY A 442 -17.10 11.34 8.25
CA GLY A 442 -16.61 12.17 9.36
C GLY A 442 -15.17 11.90 9.81
N THR A 443 -14.49 10.91 9.21
CA THR A 443 -13.09 10.55 9.55
C THR A 443 -12.13 11.75 9.46
N ARG A 444 -12.40 12.75 8.61
CA ARG A 444 -11.49 13.90 8.43
C ARG A 444 -11.27 14.71 9.71
N ALA A 445 -12.26 14.83 10.59
CA ALA A 445 -12.12 15.58 11.86
C ALA A 445 -11.10 14.94 12.83
N LEU A 446 -10.89 13.63 12.71
CA LEU A 446 -9.96 12.86 13.54
C LEU A 446 -8.51 12.97 13.03
N ARG A 447 -8.31 13.36 11.76
CA ARG A 447 -7.00 13.43 11.10
C ARG A 447 -6.30 14.75 11.44
N PRO A 448 -5.08 14.75 12.00
CA PRO A 448 -4.33 15.97 12.26
C PRO A 448 -3.64 16.47 11.00
N GLY A 449 -3.32 17.76 10.95
CA GLY A 449 -2.25 18.24 10.06
C GLY A 449 -0.87 17.72 10.49
N PRO A 450 0.19 18.03 9.75
CA PRO A 450 1.56 17.61 10.09
C PRO A 450 2.12 18.28 11.36
N ALA A 451 1.56 19.41 11.80
CA ALA A 451 2.02 20.16 12.95
C ALA A 451 1.47 19.62 14.27
N THR A 452 2.28 19.73 15.32
CA THR A 452 1.85 19.62 16.73
C THR A 452 1.96 21.00 17.37
N GLU A 453 1.33 21.20 18.54
CA GLU A 453 1.42 22.46 19.30
C GLU A 453 2.82 22.70 19.90
N LEU A 454 3.74 21.73 19.80
CA LEU A 454 5.10 21.81 20.35
C LEU A 454 6.14 22.01 19.24
N PRO A 455 6.81 23.17 19.17
CA PRO A 455 7.73 23.50 18.07
C PRO A 455 8.84 22.47 17.86
N GLY A 456 9.06 22.07 16.60
CA GLY A 456 10.04 21.06 16.21
C GLY A 456 9.56 19.61 16.32
N LEU A 457 8.32 19.35 16.77
CA LEU A 457 7.69 18.02 16.70
C LEU A 457 6.58 18.02 15.64
N ALA A 458 6.63 17.06 14.73
CA ALA A 458 5.66 16.88 13.64
C ALA A 458 5.17 15.42 13.56
N VAL A 459 3.97 15.21 13.05
CA VAL A 459 3.37 13.88 12.82
C VAL A 459 3.29 13.56 11.32
N ALA A 460 3.50 12.29 10.97
CA ALA A 460 3.45 11.81 9.60
C ALA A 460 2.83 10.41 9.49
N GLY A 461 2.42 10.05 8.28
CA GLY A 461 1.69 8.82 7.97
C GLY A 461 0.50 9.13 7.06
N ALA A 462 0.07 8.17 6.24
CA ALA A 462 -1.07 8.32 5.33
C ALA A 462 -2.41 8.59 6.03
N TRP A 463 -2.45 8.47 7.36
CA TRP A 463 -3.57 8.78 8.24
C TRP A 463 -3.70 10.27 8.57
N THR A 464 -2.62 11.05 8.52
CA THR A 464 -2.66 12.52 8.69
C THR A 464 -3.44 13.18 7.55
N ASP A 465 -4.03 14.35 7.79
CA ASP A 465 -4.80 15.06 6.76
C ASP A 465 -3.86 15.62 5.69
N THR A 466 -3.95 15.02 4.51
CA THR A 466 -3.12 15.30 3.34
C THR A 466 -3.96 15.62 2.11
N ASP A 467 -5.29 15.76 2.26
CA ASP A 467 -6.30 15.66 1.19
C ASP A 467 -6.33 14.32 0.42
N TRP A 468 -5.57 13.30 0.82
CA TRP A 468 -5.59 11.98 0.17
C TRP A 468 -6.17 10.89 1.08
N PRO A 469 -6.73 9.81 0.50
CA PRO A 469 -7.00 8.57 1.21
C PRO A 469 -5.72 7.89 1.71
N ALA A 470 -5.87 6.84 2.53
CA ALA A 470 -4.79 5.98 3.03
C ALA A 470 -4.00 5.30 1.89
N THR A 471 -3.01 5.99 1.34
CA THR A 471 -2.32 5.63 0.09
C THR A 471 -0.83 5.93 0.17
N MET A 472 -0.05 5.34 -0.73
CA MET A 472 1.39 5.65 -0.87
C MET A 472 1.64 7.13 -1.21
N GLU A 473 0.73 7.75 -1.97
CA GLU A 473 0.73 9.20 -2.24
C GLU A 473 0.51 10.02 -0.96
N GLY A 474 -0.49 9.65 -0.14
CA GLY A 474 -0.74 10.28 1.16
C GLY A 474 0.44 10.10 2.13
N ALA A 475 1.06 8.92 2.17
CA ALA A 475 2.24 8.65 2.99
C ALA A 475 3.40 9.58 2.62
N VAL A 476 3.80 9.62 1.34
CA VAL A 476 4.90 10.48 0.88
C VAL A 476 4.57 11.97 1.08
N ARG A 477 3.33 12.41 0.84
CA ARG A 477 2.88 13.78 1.13
C ARG A 477 2.98 14.15 2.60
N SER A 478 2.59 13.25 3.51
CA SER A 478 2.70 13.49 4.95
C SER A 478 4.16 13.67 5.39
N GLY A 479 5.09 12.88 4.86
CA GLY A 479 6.52 13.00 5.13
C GLY A 479 7.12 14.31 4.63
N LEU A 480 6.84 14.67 3.37
CA LEU A 480 7.20 15.96 2.76
C LEU A 480 6.67 17.16 3.57
N ALA A 481 5.50 17.05 4.19
CA ALA A 481 4.89 18.13 4.96
C ALA A 481 5.44 18.18 6.40
N ALA A 482 5.58 17.04 7.07
CA ALA A 482 6.11 16.93 8.42
C ALA A 482 7.57 17.39 8.52
N ALA A 483 8.41 17.02 7.55
CA ALA A 483 9.79 17.52 7.50
C ALA A 483 9.85 19.06 7.44
N LYS A 484 9.04 19.68 6.57
CA LYS A 484 8.96 21.15 6.44
C LYS A 484 8.49 21.85 7.72
N VAL A 485 7.62 21.22 8.50
CA VAL A 485 7.14 21.76 9.79
C VAL A 485 8.19 21.57 10.89
N ALA A 486 8.78 20.38 10.99
CA ALA A 486 9.82 20.08 11.99
C ALA A 486 11.12 20.89 11.77
N LEU A 487 11.41 21.29 10.52
CA LEU A 487 12.48 22.21 10.12
C LEU A 487 12.02 23.68 10.05
N GLY A 488 10.79 23.98 10.49
CA GLY A 488 10.17 25.29 10.41
C GLY A 488 10.94 26.35 11.20
N GLY A 489 11.58 27.27 10.48
CA GLY A 489 12.41 28.35 11.05
C GLY A 489 13.92 28.09 10.95
N TRP A 490 14.35 26.85 10.75
CA TRP A 490 15.75 26.58 10.41
C TRP A 490 16.05 27.08 8.99
N ARG A 491 17.20 27.76 8.82
CA ARG A 491 17.71 28.16 7.52
C ARG A 491 18.96 27.33 7.21
N PRO A 492 18.95 26.50 6.16
CA PRO A 492 20.13 25.70 5.82
C PRO A 492 21.29 26.61 5.43
N ARG A 493 22.52 26.18 5.75
CA ARG A 493 23.70 26.67 5.03
C ARG A 493 23.57 26.27 3.55
N PRO A 494 24.03 27.08 2.59
CA PRO A 494 24.06 26.68 1.20
C PRO A 494 24.86 25.37 1.07
N PRO A 495 24.34 24.33 0.37
CA PRO A 495 25.00 23.04 0.33
C PRO A 495 26.34 23.14 -0.40
N SER A 496 27.37 22.52 0.17
CA SER A 496 28.63 22.30 -0.54
C SER A 496 28.36 21.52 -1.84
N PRO A 497 28.96 21.89 -2.98
CA PRO A 497 28.64 21.30 -4.27
C PRO A 497 29.17 19.87 -4.40
N GLY A 498 28.36 18.91 -3.98
CA GLY A 498 28.51 17.49 -4.31
C GLY A 498 27.97 17.15 -5.70
N PRO A 499 28.11 15.89 -6.16
CA PRO A 499 27.51 15.42 -7.41
C PRO A 499 25.99 15.63 -7.42
N ALA A 500 25.43 15.84 -8.61
CA ALA A 500 24.10 16.44 -8.81
C ALA A 500 22.96 15.77 -8.02
N ARG A 501 22.63 16.34 -6.85
CA ARG A 501 21.53 15.91 -5.98
C ARG A 501 20.18 15.97 -6.72
N ARG A 502 19.49 14.84 -6.82
CA ARG A 502 18.14 14.73 -7.43
C ARG A 502 17.06 15.27 -6.49
N LEU A 503 17.05 16.58 -6.20
CA LEU A 503 16.10 17.18 -5.26
C LEU A 503 14.65 16.77 -5.56
N LEU A 504 13.90 16.41 -4.52
CA LEU A 504 12.46 16.15 -4.63
C LEU A 504 11.74 17.38 -5.23
N PRO A 505 10.96 17.23 -6.32
CA PRO A 505 10.30 18.37 -6.95
C PRO A 505 9.26 18.97 -6.02
N VAL A 506 9.32 20.29 -5.83
CA VAL A 506 8.38 21.02 -4.98
C VAL A 506 6.96 20.88 -5.54
N VAL A 507 6.14 20.05 -4.90
CA VAL A 507 4.72 19.90 -5.24
C VAL A 507 3.99 21.21 -4.90
N VAL A 508 3.79 22.06 -5.91
CA VAL A 508 2.97 23.26 -5.79
C VAL A 508 1.52 22.86 -5.60
N THR A 509 0.97 23.17 -4.44
CA THR A 509 -0.48 23.07 -4.17
C THR A 509 -1.20 24.16 -4.94
N SER A 510 -1.92 23.78 -6.01
CA SER A 510 -2.69 24.69 -6.84
C SER A 510 -3.96 25.17 -6.12
N GLY A 511 -3.82 26.18 -5.26
CA GLY A 511 -4.91 26.80 -4.50
C GLY A 511 -4.47 28.11 -3.86
N GLY A 512 -4.69 29.23 -4.56
CA GLY A 512 -4.35 30.56 -4.08
C GLY A 512 -4.18 31.55 -5.22
N THR A 513 -5.11 32.50 -5.36
CA THR A 513 -5.00 33.61 -6.31
C THR A 513 -3.94 34.60 -5.80
N PRO A 514 -2.91 34.97 -6.58
CA PRO A 514 -1.92 35.93 -6.14
C PRO A 514 -2.52 37.34 -6.10
N ALA A 515 -2.83 37.82 -4.88
CA ALA A 515 -3.08 39.24 -4.66
C ALA A 515 -1.81 40.04 -4.94
N GLN A 516 -1.97 41.24 -5.51
CA GLN A 516 -0.85 42.12 -5.84
C GLN A 516 -0.15 42.63 -4.57
N LEU A 517 1.17 42.49 -4.51
CA LEU A 517 2.03 43.30 -3.66
C LEU A 517 3.00 44.10 -4.55
N GLY A 518 3.19 45.37 -4.21
CA GLY A 518 3.79 46.37 -5.09
C GLY A 518 5.27 46.16 -5.37
N GLY A 519 5.70 46.56 -6.58
CA GLY A 519 7.10 46.49 -6.98
C GLY A 519 7.87 47.78 -6.68
N CYS A 520 9.07 47.62 -6.14
CA CYS A 520 10.19 48.54 -6.35
C CYS A 520 11.24 47.81 -7.21
N GLY A 521 11.98 48.46 -8.12
CA GLY A 521 11.92 49.88 -8.43
C GLY A 521 13.22 50.46 -9.03
N SER A 522 13.98 49.71 -9.84
CA SER A 522 15.19 50.25 -10.49
C SER A 522 15.58 49.55 -11.80
N SER A 523 15.94 50.41 -12.77
CA SER A 523 16.56 50.19 -14.09
C SER A 523 17.13 51.58 -14.50
N PRO A 524 17.81 51.80 -15.65
CA PRO A 524 18.16 50.87 -16.75
C PRO A 524 19.64 50.95 -17.22
N ALA A 525 20.05 50.04 -18.13
CA ALA A 525 21.05 50.21 -19.22
C ALA A 525 21.43 48.83 -19.82
N SER A 526 21.88 48.63 -21.07
CA SER A 526 21.64 49.25 -22.39
C SER A 526 22.25 48.30 -23.48
N PRO A 527 21.90 48.39 -24.79
CA PRO A 527 21.89 47.20 -25.66
C PRO A 527 22.92 47.11 -26.80
N CYS A 528 23.30 45.89 -27.20
CA CYS A 528 23.94 45.45 -28.47
C CYS A 528 23.98 43.90 -28.53
N LYS A 529 24.08 43.16 -29.65
CA LYS A 529 23.94 43.44 -31.10
C LYS A 529 23.68 42.11 -31.87
N THR A 530 23.37 42.17 -33.17
CA THR A 530 22.99 41.01 -34.03
C THR A 530 24.04 40.57 -35.06
N SER A 531 24.11 39.26 -35.35
CA SER A 531 24.53 38.65 -36.64
C SER A 531 23.84 37.26 -36.75
N GLN A 532 23.34 36.71 -37.88
CA GLN A 532 23.81 36.61 -39.28
C GLN A 532 25.08 35.76 -39.44
N SER A 533 25.25 34.86 -40.43
CA SER A 533 24.42 34.28 -41.54
C SER A 533 25.14 33.00 -42.06
N SER A 534 24.48 31.89 -42.46
CA SER A 534 24.17 31.47 -43.87
C SER A 534 23.46 30.08 -43.81
N ARG A 535 22.50 29.64 -44.64
CA ARG A 535 22.22 29.58 -46.11
C ARG A 535 22.76 28.34 -46.87
N THR A 536 21.83 27.38 -47.05
CA THR A 536 21.42 26.52 -48.21
C THR A 536 22.10 26.70 -49.59
N PRO A 537 22.05 25.72 -50.54
CA PRO A 537 20.89 24.90 -51.01
C PRO A 537 21.11 23.36 -51.00
N GLU A 538 20.18 22.42 -51.26
CA GLU A 538 18.89 22.28 -51.99
C GLU A 538 18.97 21.88 -53.49
N THR A 539 18.30 20.77 -53.88
CA THR A 539 17.87 20.40 -55.27
C THR A 539 16.82 19.26 -55.22
N LYS A 540 16.01 19.03 -56.27
CA LYS A 540 14.64 18.46 -56.10
C LYS A 540 14.01 17.81 -57.38
N VAL A 541 13.33 16.64 -57.24
CA VAL A 541 12.30 15.97 -58.14
C VAL A 541 12.66 15.67 -59.63
N PRO A 542 11.84 14.98 -60.48
CA PRO A 542 10.57 14.20 -60.31
C PRO A 542 10.48 12.77 -60.98
N GLY A 543 9.34 12.07 -60.82
CA GLY A 543 8.83 10.97 -61.70
C GLY A 543 8.98 9.51 -61.17
N GLU A 544 8.14 8.50 -61.45
CA GLU A 544 6.81 8.38 -62.14
C GLU A 544 6.00 7.14 -61.60
N ARG A 545 4.83 6.82 -62.21
CA ARG A 545 3.97 5.61 -62.10
C ARG A 545 3.39 5.34 -63.54
N PRO A 546 2.74 4.20 -63.91
CA PRO A 546 2.06 3.15 -63.12
C PRO A 546 2.21 1.70 -63.70
N SER A 547 1.14 0.88 -63.60
CA SER A 547 0.88 -0.44 -64.23
C SER A 547 1.42 -1.72 -63.56
N SER A 548 0.99 -2.92 -63.97
CA SER A 548 -0.29 -3.60 -63.62
C SER A 548 -0.46 -4.95 -64.33
N SER A 549 -0.72 -6.05 -63.61
CA SER A 549 -1.20 -7.32 -64.18
C SER A 549 -1.76 -8.29 -63.11
N SER A 550 -2.50 -9.32 -63.55
CA SER A 550 -2.99 -10.45 -62.72
C SER A 550 -3.14 -11.71 -63.63
N PRO A 551 -3.97 -12.71 -63.29
CA PRO A 551 -3.64 -14.13 -63.02
C PRO A 551 -3.74 -15.00 -64.32
N PRO A 552 -3.95 -16.36 -64.34
CA PRO A 552 -4.16 -17.35 -63.28
C PRO A 552 -3.44 -18.72 -63.45
N GLY A 553 -3.78 -19.71 -62.61
CA GLY A 553 -3.47 -21.13 -62.82
C GLY A 553 -4.26 -22.03 -61.85
N SER A 554 -4.88 -23.11 -62.34
CA SER A 554 -5.75 -23.99 -61.54
C SER A 554 -5.84 -25.41 -62.09
N SER A 555 -5.69 -26.43 -61.24
CA SER A 555 -6.03 -27.83 -61.57
C SER A 555 -6.15 -28.73 -60.33
N ALA A 556 -7.17 -29.59 -60.32
CA ALA A 556 -7.30 -30.82 -59.51
C ALA A 556 -7.37 -32.02 -60.50
N PRO A 557 -7.37 -33.32 -60.10
CA PRO A 557 -8.32 -33.94 -59.15
C PRO A 557 -7.69 -34.94 -58.14
N GLY A 558 -8.53 -35.64 -57.36
CA GLY A 558 -8.13 -36.71 -56.41
C GLY A 558 -7.92 -38.10 -57.05
N PRO A 559 -7.94 -39.20 -56.25
CA PRO A 559 -9.24 -39.67 -55.76
C PRO A 559 -9.30 -40.38 -54.37
N THR A 560 -10.53 -40.45 -53.83
CA THR A 560 -11.14 -41.49 -52.97
C THR A 560 -10.35 -42.16 -51.82
N GLY A 561 -10.86 -41.97 -50.59
CA GLY A 561 -10.70 -42.86 -49.44
C GLY A 561 -11.72 -42.53 -48.34
N ALA A 562 -12.64 -43.43 -48.01
CA ALA A 562 -13.80 -43.20 -47.12
C ALA A 562 -13.64 -43.93 -45.76
N PRO A 563 -14.43 -43.59 -44.71
CA PRO A 563 -13.94 -43.64 -43.33
C PRO A 563 -14.30 -44.89 -42.51
N SER A 564 -13.55 -45.12 -41.43
CA SER A 564 -13.87 -46.06 -40.34
C SER A 564 -14.56 -45.35 -39.16
N ALA A 565 -15.43 -46.08 -38.46
CA ALA A 565 -16.41 -45.54 -37.51
C ALA A 565 -15.89 -45.30 -36.07
N PRO A 566 -16.55 -44.43 -35.28
CA PRO A 566 -16.25 -44.23 -33.85
C PRO A 566 -16.75 -45.40 -32.96
N PRO A 567 -16.20 -45.55 -31.73
CA PRO A 567 -16.66 -46.54 -30.75
C PRO A 567 -18.08 -46.24 -30.18
N PRO A 568 -18.78 -47.25 -29.64
CA PRO A 568 -20.20 -47.16 -29.28
C PRO A 568 -20.49 -46.40 -27.97
N PRO A 569 -21.73 -45.89 -27.79
CA PRO A 569 -22.15 -45.18 -26.58
C PRO A 569 -22.37 -46.13 -25.39
N ALA A 570 -21.99 -45.67 -24.19
CA ALA A 570 -22.35 -46.32 -22.92
C ALA A 570 -23.82 -46.03 -22.52
N ALA A 571 -24.41 -46.92 -21.72
CA ALA A 571 -25.85 -46.94 -21.46
C ALA A 571 -26.35 -45.85 -20.50
N SER A 572 -27.58 -45.38 -20.73
CA SER A 572 -28.31 -44.47 -19.84
C SER A 572 -28.83 -45.22 -18.60
N PRO A 573 -28.60 -44.71 -17.37
CA PRO A 573 -29.33 -45.18 -16.18
C PRO A 573 -30.79 -44.68 -16.20
N GLN A 574 -31.72 -45.50 -15.68
CA GLN A 574 -33.13 -45.13 -15.55
C GLN A 574 -33.40 -44.15 -14.39
N PRO A 575 -34.50 -43.38 -14.44
CA PRO A 575 -34.81 -42.38 -13.42
C PRO A 575 -35.34 -42.98 -12.12
N SER A 576 -34.81 -42.51 -10.99
CA SER A 576 -35.38 -42.71 -9.65
C SER A 576 -36.70 -41.93 -9.46
N PRO A 577 -37.61 -42.39 -8.58
CA PRO A 577 -38.92 -41.75 -8.38
C PRO A 577 -38.83 -40.34 -7.76
N PRO A 578 -39.87 -39.49 -7.96
CA PRO A 578 -39.83 -38.09 -7.54
C PRO A 578 -39.91 -37.91 -6.02
N SER A 579 -38.94 -37.19 -5.45
CA SER A 579 -38.99 -36.71 -4.07
C SER A 579 -40.03 -35.59 -3.91
N THR A 580 -40.75 -35.58 -2.79
CA THR A 580 -41.74 -34.56 -2.44
C THR A 580 -41.11 -33.16 -2.33
N PRO A 581 -41.78 -32.09 -2.80
CA PRO A 581 -41.29 -30.73 -2.65
C PRO A 581 -41.34 -30.27 -1.17
N PRO A 582 -40.36 -29.49 -0.68
CA PRO A 582 -40.39 -28.94 0.67
C PRO A 582 -41.46 -27.85 0.81
N THR A 583 -42.03 -27.76 2.01
CA THR A 583 -43.03 -26.74 2.39
C THR A 583 -42.45 -25.33 2.25
N PRO A 584 -43.19 -24.35 1.69
CA PRO A 584 -42.72 -22.96 1.65
C PRO A 584 -42.62 -22.36 3.05
N PRO A 585 -41.60 -21.52 3.33
CA PRO A 585 -41.48 -20.83 4.61
C PRO A 585 -42.59 -19.78 4.78
N SER A 586 -43.08 -19.65 6.01
CA SER A 586 -44.13 -18.68 6.38
C SER A 586 -43.71 -17.24 6.08
N SER A 587 -44.64 -16.45 5.54
CA SER A 587 -44.41 -15.02 5.25
C SER A 587 -44.08 -14.23 6.54
N PRO A 588 -43.10 -13.31 6.52
CA PRO A 588 -42.87 -12.40 7.62
C PRO A 588 -44.04 -11.41 7.77
N ALA A 589 -44.34 -11.02 9.01
CA ALA A 589 -45.39 -10.05 9.30
C ALA A 589 -45.06 -8.65 8.74
N PRO A 590 -46.07 -7.84 8.35
CA PRO A 590 -45.84 -6.48 7.85
C PRO A 590 -45.30 -5.55 8.95
N PRO A 591 -44.44 -4.58 8.61
CA PRO A 591 -43.89 -3.64 9.58
C PRO A 591 -44.96 -2.67 10.11
N ALA A 592 -44.81 -2.26 11.38
CA ALA A 592 -45.67 -1.27 12.01
C ALA A 592 -45.50 0.14 11.35
N PRO A 593 -46.56 0.97 11.30
CA PRO A 593 -46.50 2.30 10.72
C PRO A 593 -45.65 3.27 11.57
N PRO A 594 -45.02 4.28 10.94
CA PRO A 594 -44.12 5.20 11.63
C PRO A 594 -44.85 6.19 12.54
N VAL A 595 -44.27 6.44 13.72
CA VAL A 595 -44.70 7.48 14.67
C VAL A 595 -44.16 8.85 14.21
N PRO A 596 -44.96 9.93 14.20
CA PRO A 596 -44.49 11.26 13.80
C PRO A 596 -43.56 11.89 14.87
N PRO A 597 -42.61 12.76 14.48
CA PRO A 597 -41.62 13.33 15.39
C PRO A 597 -42.20 14.45 16.27
N THR A 598 -42.12 14.29 17.59
CA THR A 598 -42.48 15.33 18.56
C THR A 598 -41.33 16.32 18.75
N SER A 599 -41.60 17.61 18.59
CA SER A 599 -40.64 18.69 18.85
C SER A 599 -40.44 18.92 20.36
N LEU A 600 -39.18 19.07 20.80
CA LEU A 600 -38.82 19.71 22.07
C LEU A 600 -37.47 20.44 21.97
N ALA A 601 -37.36 21.54 22.70
CA ALA A 601 -36.19 22.44 22.74
C ALA A 601 -35.26 22.09 23.93
N PRO A 602 -34.00 22.57 23.97
CA PRO A 602 -33.00 22.08 24.93
C PRO A 602 -33.10 22.71 26.33
N PRO A 603 -32.81 21.95 27.40
CA PRO A 603 -32.54 22.48 28.73
C PRO A 603 -31.08 22.96 28.88
N ALA A 604 -30.82 23.77 29.91
CA ALA A 604 -29.53 24.44 30.14
C ALA A 604 -28.59 23.71 31.12
N LEU A 605 -27.35 24.20 31.22
CA LEU A 605 -26.37 23.86 32.26
C LEU A 605 -26.86 24.20 33.67
N PRO A 606 -26.38 23.47 34.68
CA PRO A 606 -25.90 24.08 35.91
C PRO A 606 -24.44 23.70 36.25
N SER A 607 -23.88 24.38 37.24
CA SER A 607 -22.45 24.44 37.57
C SER A 607 -22.00 23.54 38.74
N GLU A 608 -20.71 23.64 39.07
CA GLU A 608 -19.97 22.95 40.13
C GLU A 608 -20.69 22.85 41.50
N GLN A 609 -20.51 21.72 42.21
CA GLN A 609 -19.78 21.69 43.51
C GLN A 609 -19.56 20.27 44.06
N ALA A 610 -18.56 20.17 44.94
CA ALA A 610 -18.20 19.03 45.82
C ALA A 610 -17.45 19.63 47.05
N PRO A 611 -17.09 18.88 48.12
CA PRO A 611 -17.29 17.44 48.42
C PRO A 611 -17.94 17.19 49.81
N SER A 612 -18.13 15.92 50.22
CA SER A 612 -17.89 15.44 51.62
C SER A 612 -18.03 13.93 51.84
N THR A 613 -17.29 13.46 52.84
CA THR A 613 -17.04 12.13 53.44
C THR A 613 -18.28 11.35 53.97
N GLU A 614 -18.28 10.00 53.95
CA GLU A 614 -18.03 9.09 55.11
C GLU A 614 -18.54 7.63 54.88
N GLN A 615 -18.43 6.72 55.89
CA GLN A 615 -18.40 5.25 55.75
C GLN A 615 -19.52 4.50 56.51
N ALA A 616 -19.90 3.29 56.06
CA ALA A 616 -20.50 2.21 56.88
C ALA A 616 -20.44 0.81 56.22
N LEU A 617 -20.51 -0.26 57.04
CA LEU A 617 -20.37 -1.72 56.75
C LEU A 617 -21.04 -2.50 57.93
N PRO A 618 -21.09 -3.87 58.02
CA PRO A 618 -21.18 -4.97 57.03
C PRO A 618 -22.29 -6.01 57.46
N THR A 619 -21.93 -7.30 57.66
CA THR A 619 -22.68 -8.42 58.32
C THR A 619 -23.69 -9.15 57.40
N GLU A 620 -23.75 -10.49 57.24
CA GLU A 620 -23.00 -11.70 57.72
C GLU A 620 -23.24 -12.89 56.73
N GLN A 621 -22.98 -14.22 56.88
CA GLN A 621 -22.44 -15.19 57.88
C GLN A 621 -21.90 -16.45 57.13
N ALA A 622 -21.05 -17.28 57.76
CA ALA A 622 -20.77 -18.69 57.37
C ALA A 622 -20.42 -19.58 58.60
N PRO A 623 -20.51 -20.92 58.56
CA PRO A 623 -20.21 -21.80 59.71
C PRO A 623 -18.79 -22.44 59.71
N LEU A 624 -18.41 -22.94 60.89
CA LEU A 624 -17.05 -23.31 61.38
C LEU A 624 -16.99 -24.82 61.78
N PRO A 625 -15.90 -25.46 62.33
CA PRO A 625 -14.92 -24.94 63.31
C PRO A 625 -13.43 -25.36 63.17
N ALA A 626 -12.62 -24.97 64.18
CA ALA A 626 -11.15 -25.02 64.30
C ALA A 626 -10.70 -26.02 65.44
N PRO A 627 -9.61 -25.89 66.25
CA PRO A 627 -8.45 -24.94 66.28
C PRO A 627 -7.06 -25.55 66.62
N THR A 628 -5.96 -24.76 66.58
CA THR A 628 -4.92 -24.69 67.66
C THR A 628 -3.84 -23.58 67.51
N SER A 629 -3.63 -22.80 68.59
CA SER A 629 -2.41 -22.11 69.13
C SER A 629 -1.38 -21.34 68.26
N ALA A 630 -0.92 -20.19 68.82
CA ALA A 630 0.26 -19.37 68.48
C ALA A 630 1.20 -19.29 69.74
N PRO A 631 2.23 -18.40 69.93
CA PRO A 631 2.84 -17.31 69.13
C PRO A 631 4.40 -17.47 68.96
N THR A 632 5.28 -16.50 68.62
CA THR A 632 5.70 -15.25 69.34
C THR A 632 6.77 -14.43 68.53
N SER A 633 6.87 -13.11 68.77
CA SER A 633 8.01 -12.13 68.66
C SER A 633 9.32 -12.39 67.86
N ALA A 634 10.15 -11.40 67.45
CA ALA A 634 10.03 -9.96 67.14
C ALA A 634 11.41 -9.38 66.68
N ALA A 635 11.41 -8.25 65.96
CA ALA A 635 12.45 -7.19 65.89
C ALA A 635 13.96 -7.48 65.57
N ALA A 636 14.37 -7.00 64.39
CA ALA A 636 15.45 -6.00 64.18
C ALA A 636 16.98 -6.33 64.23
N SER A 637 17.61 -6.20 63.05
CA SER A 637 18.73 -5.26 62.76
C SER A 637 20.21 -5.70 62.71
N THR A 638 20.90 -5.10 61.72
CA THR A 638 22.31 -4.62 61.67
C THR A 638 23.48 -5.50 61.17
N ALA A 639 24.36 -4.82 60.42
CA ALA A 639 25.80 -5.06 60.17
C ALA A 639 26.26 -6.13 59.16
N ALA A 640 26.81 -5.64 58.04
CA ALA A 640 27.92 -6.24 57.28
C ALA A 640 29.25 -5.55 57.74
N PRO A 641 30.47 -5.80 57.17
CA PRO A 641 30.86 -6.70 56.08
C PRO A 641 32.09 -7.61 56.40
N GLY A 642 32.55 -8.45 55.45
CA GLY A 642 33.79 -9.24 55.64
C GLY A 642 34.31 -9.99 54.40
N ALA A 643 35.50 -9.58 53.96
CA ALA A 643 36.49 -10.16 53.03
C ALA A 643 36.35 -11.58 52.40
N THR A 644 36.76 -11.63 51.12
CA THR A 644 37.34 -12.76 50.35
C THR A 644 38.70 -13.25 50.93
N PRO A 645 39.42 -14.26 50.34
CA PRO A 645 39.09 -15.23 49.29
C PRO A 645 39.42 -16.71 49.65
N ASN A 646 39.08 -17.68 48.77
CA ASN A 646 40.09 -18.50 48.06
C ASN A 646 39.45 -19.52 47.10
N ALA A 647 40.26 -20.01 46.15
CA ALA A 647 39.88 -21.04 45.18
C ALA A 647 40.67 -22.34 45.43
N THR A 648 40.02 -23.48 45.22
CA THR A 648 40.70 -24.78 45.04
C THR A 648 40.00 -25.57 43.96
N SER A 649 40.75 -26.07 42.99
CA SER A 649 40.29 -26.94 41.89
C SER A 649 40.48 -28.43 42.22
N ILE A 650 39.56 -29.28 41.76
CA ILE A 650 39.60 -30.77 41.62
C ILE A 650 38.25 -31.10 40.91
N SER A 651 38.13 -31.56 39.65
CA SER A 651 38.70 -32.75 38.98
C SER A 651 38.20 -34.04 39.65
N THR A 652 37.45 -34.97 39.05
CA THR A 652 37.45 -35.51 37.68
C THR A 652 36.06 -36.08 37.26
N ALA A 653 36.02 -36.89 36.18
CA ALA A 653 35.01 -37.91 35.84
C ALA A 653 33.75 -37.51 35.04
N SER A 654 33.90 -37.50 33.71
CA SER A 654 32.87 -38.03 32.78
C SER A 654 32.95 -39.58 32.76
N PRO A 655 31.94 -40.31 32.24
CA PRO A 655 32.04 -40.71 30.82
C PRO A 655 30.73 -40.92 30.03
N THR A 656 30.88 -40.98 28.69
CA THR A 656 30.08 -41.72 27.67
C THR A 656 28.61 -41.35 27.36
N GLY A 657 28.32 -41.22 26.05
CA GLY A 657 26.97 -41.18 25.45
C GLY A 657 26.77 -40.01 24.45
N GLY A 658 26.53 -40.22 23.14
CA GLY A 658 26.40 -41.51 22.44
C GLY A 658 26.22 -41.53 20.91
N PHE A 659 25.96 -40.40 20.21
CA PHE A 659 25.78 -40.31 18.73
C PHE A 659 24.54 -41.08 18.18
N PRO A 660 24.12 -40.92 16.90
CA PRO A 660 24.02 -39.67 16.11
C PRO A 660 22.79 -39.56 15.17
N ALA A 661 22.75 -38.43 14.44
CA ALA A 661 22.27 -38.24 13.05
C ALA A 661 20.82 -38.62 12.71
#